data_AF-A0A562YFV5-F1
#
_entry.id   AF-A0A562YFV5-F1
#
_cell.length_a   1.000
_cell.length_b   1.000
_cell.length_c   1.000
_cell.angle_alpha   90.00
_cell.angle_beta   90.00
_cell.angle_gamma   90.00
#
_symmetry.space_group_name_H-M   'P 1'
#
loop_
_entity.id
_entity.type
_entity.pdbx_description
1 polymer ?
#
loop_
_entity_poly.entity_id
_entity_poly.type
_entity_poly.pdbx_seq_one_letter_code
_entity_poly.pdbx_strand_id
1 'polypeptide(L)'
;MCKSFLFLLLYPIAFFAQDSKTSLSINTNTYNQIELSVLDGDIYNIKTSGKDPYLFFNPLEKDLDKKNNRLVFEYFCPTGLDFLEIHFYPQNKDLKPKIIRDIGSTEGWVTFSIDLSEALKNWGKKGDYLRLDLGSVPALNIQLKHLVFRQQTKRELEISKNKVLKKKQEAILERNLVAYLEKDFPSQISNVLLTDEIVRLKGKVSDNKKLYLAEVGVYEDATELKDFSFLEAIKPKDKTFNITLNRFKTQHGYKQDRLLSKWIIVEKKEDKYKVASHARYADSIVPKYNYPFKKPSTKKGLGGYSINRKAPYTDLDSLGITSVTVNIWISKFFRSNPSPENMPFEYMGDTYYVNKKQINNLDNTFLSTSERDIEVSAILLVDKASRTPDKKIGQILEHPDCDPSGIYSMPNLTNPKGVQYYSAILDFLAARYSRPDKKFGRIHHWIIHNEVDAGWVWTNAGEKTALVFMDIYHKSMRISHNIARKYNPNSKVFITLTHYWNWTSNPHFYHSKELLEMLLKFSNKEGDFEWAIAYHPYPESLREPKTWLDKKVSFDFDTQLITFKNIEVLDAWVKQPEVLFKGKSKRLVYLSENGTNSPTYREQDLKEQAAGMAYAMKKIKFLDGIDGFQYHNWQDNRNEGGLRIGLRRFPDDKDDPGGIKPVWKVYQAFGTEMENEVYDQYKSIIGINSWDEIRHIGPVNETRNQN
;
A
#
# COMPACT_ATOMS: atom_id res chain seq x y z
N MET A 1 49.46 -3.35 -56.93
CA MET A 1 48.37 -2.35 -56.96
C MET A 1 47.10 -3.01 -56.46
N CYS A 2 46.85 -2.97 -55.16
CA CYS A 2 45.69 -3.61 -54.54
C CYS A 2 44.68 -2.54 -54.12
N LYS A 3 43.45 -2.69 -54.61
CA LYS A 3 42.30 -1.83 -54.34
C LYS A 3 41.79 -2.06 -52.92
N SER A 4 41.80 -1.02 -52.09
CA SER A 4 41.09 -1.01 -50.80
C SER A 4 39.59 -0.79 -51.03
N PHE A 5 38.77 -1.77 -50.62
CA PHE A 5 37.33 -1.59 -50.47
C PHE A 5 37.05 -0.94 -49.12
N LEU A 6 36.52 0.29 -49.15
CA LEU A 6 36.02 1.01 -47.98
C LEU A 6 34.56 0.59 -47.75
N PHE A 7 34.29 -0.22 -46.72
CA PHE A 7 32.93 -0.49 -46.25
C PHE A 7 32.47 0.71 -45.40
N LEU A 8 31.53 1.52 -45.94
CA LEU A 8 30.80 2.51 -45.16
C LEU A 8 29.76 1.80 -44.28
N LEU A 9 30.05 1.67 -42.99
CA LEU A 9 29.07 1.34 -41.96
C LEU A 9 28.19 2.57 -41.70
N LEU A 10 26.98 2.58 -42.27
CA LEU A 10 25.91 3.49 -41.88
C LEU A 10 25.45 3.11 -40.45
N TYR A 11 25.90 3.86 -39.46
CA TYR A 11 25.28 3.88 -38.13
C TYR A 11 23.89 4.51 -38.25
N PRO A 12 22.80 3.85 -37.84
CA PRO A 12 21.54 4.54 -37.63
C PRO A 12 21.71 5.42 -36.39
N ILE A 13 21.83 6.73 -36.61
CA ILE A 13 21.68 7.75 -35.58
C ILE A 13 20.22 7.66 -35.13
N ALA A 14 19.96 6.86 -34.10
CA ALA A 14 18.74 6.96 -33.33
C ALA A 14 18.78 8.32 -32.64
N PHE A 15 18.11 9.32 -33.23
CA PHE A 15 17.74 10.54 -32.52
C PHE A 15 16.92 10.11 -31.31
N PHE A 16 17.54 10.13 -30.12
CA PHE A 16 16.79 10.21 -28.89
C PHE A 16 16.02 11.53 -28.93
N ALA A 17 14.71 11.45 -29.20
CA ALA A 17 13.83 12.58 -28.98
C ALA A 17 13.96 12.93 -27.48
N GLN A 18 14.62 14.03 -27.17
CA GLN A 18 14.49 14.67 -25.87
C GLN A 18 13.00 15.00 -25.71
N ASP A 19 12.34 14.38 -24.73
CA ASP A 19 11.00 14.79 -24.31
C ASP A 19 11.07 16.29 -23.99
N SER A 20 10.47 17.13 -24.85
CA SER A 20 10.47 18.57 -24.65
C SER A 20 9.69 18.87 -23.37
N LYS A 21 10.34 19.54 -22.42
CA LYS A 21 9.70 20.02 -21.19
C LYS A 21 9.88 21.53 -21.12
N THR A 22 8.84 22.21 -20.64
CA THR A 22 8.90 23.64 -20.32
C THR A 22 8.74 23.76 -18.81
N SER A 23 9.83 24.10 -18.12
CA SER A 23 9.79 24.36 -16.68
C SER A 23 8.99 25.62 -16.38
N LEU A 24 8.29 25.60 -15.24
CA LEU A 24 7.56 26.75 -14.71
C LEU A 24 8.11 27.12 -13.34
N SER A 25 8.12 28.41 -13.05
CA SER A 25 8.46 28.96 -11.73
C SER A 25 7.33 29.85 -11.24
N ILE A 26 7.12 29.86 -9.93
CA ILE A 26 6.10 30.70 -9.29
C ILE A 26 6.66 32.12 -9.17
N ASN A 27 5.84 33.12 -9.49
CA ASN A 27 6.13 34.51 -9.20
C ASN A 27 5.97 34.74 -7.70
N THR A 28 7.09 34.89 -7.00
CA THR A 28 7.14 35.04 -5.54
C THR A 28 6.78 36.45 -5.06
N ASN A 29 6.49 37.38 -5.97
CA ASN A 29 6.20 38.78 -5.64
C ASN A 29 4.71 39.12 -5.78
N THR A 30 3.95 38.29 -6.49
CA THR A 30 2.53 38.54 -6.77
C THR A 30 1.70 37.31 -6.43
N TYR A 31 0.91 37.43 -5.37
CA TYR A 31 0.00 36.41 -4.89
C TYR A 31 -1.07 37.07 -4.00
N ASN A 32 -2.12 36.33 -3.67
CA ASN A 32 -3.20 36.80 -2.81
C ASN A 32 -3.51 35.77 -1.75
N GLN A 33 -3.73 36.24 -0.52
CA GLN A 33 -4.19 35.42 0.61
C GLN A 33 -3.38 34.12 0.82
N ILE A 34 -2.06 34.20 0.59
CA ILE A 34 -1.12 33.15 0.94
C ILE A 34 0.11 33.75 1.62
N GLU A 35 0.76 32.97 2.48
CA GLU A 35 2.16 33.15 2.86
C GLU A 35 2.98 32.20 1.99
N LEU A 36 4.01 32.71 1.30
CA LEU A 36 4.85 31.93 0.40
C LEU A 36 6.31 32.03 0.80
N SER A 37 6.97 30.87 0.89
CA SER A 37 8.40 30.74 1.14
C SER A 37 8.98 29.68 0.20
N VAL A 38 10.24 29.86 -0.20
CA VAL A 38 10.96 28.88 -1.02
C VAL A 38 11.95 28.15 -0.12
N LEU A 39 11.80 26.84 -0.02
CA LEU A 39 12.70 25.95 0.70
C LEU A 39 13.79 25.40 -0.25
N ASP A 40 14.78 24.71 0.30
CA ASP A 40 15.84 24.07 -0.48
C ASP A 40 15.28 23.16 -1.58
N GLY A 41 15.87 23.24 -2.78
CA GLY A 41 15.49 22.40 -3.93
C GLY A 41 14.24 22.86 -4.70
N ASP A 42 14.00 24.18 -4.77
CA ASP A 42 12.87 24.80 -5.49
C ASP A 42 11.49 24.30 -5.02
N ILE A 43 11.38 24.03 -3.71
CA ILE A 43 10.12 23.65 -3.07
C ILE A 43 9.41 24.91 -2.61
N TYR A 44 8.24 25.19 -3.18
CA TYR A 44 7.39 26.29 -2.76
C TYR A 44 6.52 25.83 -1.59
N ASN A 45 6.75 26.42 -0.42
CA ASN A 45 5.97 26.18 0.80
C ASN A 45 4.95 27.31 0.97
N ILE A 46 3.68 26.93 0.93
CA ILE A 46 2.54 27.84 0.81
C ILE A 46 1.59 27.59 1.98
N LYS A 47 1.19 28.66 2.65
CA LYS A 47 0.14 28.63 3.66
C LYS A 47 -1.02 29.52 3.25
N THR A 48 -2.22 28.98 3.12
CA THR A 48 -3.40 29.81 2.77
C THR A 48 -3.84 30.65 3.98
N SER A 49 -4.31 31.88 3.76
CA SER A 49 -4.72 32.79 4.82
C SER A 49 -6.15 33.33 4.68
N GLY A 50 -6.84 33.07 3.57
CA GLY A 50 -8.20 33.53 3.33
C GLY A 50 -9.04 32.61 2.43
N LYS A 51 -10.09 33.16 1.81
CA LYS A 51 -11.08 32.44 0.98
C LYS A 51 -10.78 32.46 -0.53
N ASP A 52 -9.80 33.25 -0.95
CA ASP A 52 -9.35 33.36 -2.34
C ASP A 52 -7.80 33.29 -2.43
N PRO A 53 -7.15 32.23 -1.89
CA PRO A 53 -5.71 32.03 -2.00
C PRO A 53 -5.30 31.72 -3.45
N TYR A 54 -4.46 32.56 -4.05
CA TYR A 54 -3.92 32.29 -5.38
C TYR A 54 -2.50 32.81 -5.57
N LEU A 55 -1.81 32.24 -6.55
CA LEU A 55 -0.48 32.64 -6.99
C LEU A 55 -0.39 32.70 -8.52
N PHE A 56 0.63 33.41 -9.01
CA PHE A 56 0.92 33.47 -10.45
C PHE A 56 2.19 32.69 -10.77
N PHE A 57 2.23 32.13 -11.96
CA PHE A 57 3.47 31.66 -12.57
C PHE A 57 4.17 32.81 -13.29
N ASN A 58 5.49 32.72 -13.45
CA ASN A 58 6.22 33.62 -14.32
C ASN A 58 5.81 33.41 -15.79
N PRO A 59 5.83 34.46 -16.63
CA PRO A 59 5.54 34.36 -18.07
C PRO A 59 6.40 33.34 -18.80
N LEU A 60 5.81 32.67 -19.79
CA LEU A 60 6.51 31.76 -20.67
C LEU A 60 7.63 32.50 -21.42
N GLU A 61 8.86 32.02 -21.31
CA GLU A 61 10.03 32.62 -21.97
C GLU A 61 10.00 32.45 -23.50
N LYS A 62 9.26 31.45 -23.98
CA LYS A 62 9.09 31.07 -25.38
C LYS A 62 7.71 30.46 -25.61
N ASP A 63 7.30 30.36 -26.87
CA ASP A 63 6.08 29.65 -27.25
C ASP A 63 6.11 28.20 -26.75
N LEU A 64 5.00 27.77 -26.15
CA LEU A 64 4.81 26.41 -25.67
C LEU A 64 4.56 25.48 -26.87
N ASP A 65 5.35 24.43 -26.99
CA ASP A 65 5.04 23.33 -27.91
C ASP A 65 3.66 22.76 -27.54
N LYS A 66 2.71 22.79 -28.47
CA LYS A 66 1.34 22.33 -28.23
C LYS A 66 1.25 20.84 -27.91
N LYS A 67 2.30 20.06 -28.21
CA LYS A 67 2.43 18.68 -27.73
C LYS A 67 2.59 18.61 -26.22
N ASN A 68 3.12 19.66 -25.57
CA ASN A 68 3.27 19.77 -24.11
C ASN A 68 1.97 20.20 -23.42
N ASN A 69 0.95 19.39 -23.61
CA ASN A 69 -0.43 19.61 -23.16
C ASN A 69 -0.72 19.21 -21.72
N ARG A 70 0.27 18.76 -20.95
CA ARG A 70 0.09 18.37 -19.54
C ARG A 70 0.80 19.36 -18.64
N LEU A 71 0.06 20.02 -17.75
CA LEU A 71 0.65 20.66 -16.58
C LEU A 71 0.88 19.59 -15.51
N VAL A 72 2.10 19.49 -15.01
CA VAL A 72 2.52 18.46 -14.07
C VAL A 72 3.31 19.08 -12.94
N PHE A 73 3.03 18.65 -11.71
CA PHE A 73 3.77 19.04 -10.52
C PHE A 73 3.67 17.95 -9.46
N GLU A 74 4.56 17.99 -8.48
CA GLU A 74 4.42 17.20 -7.25
C GLU A 74 3.89 18.10 -6.14
N TYR A 75 2.97 17.55 -5.33
CA TYR A 75 2.43 18.26 -4.17
C TYR A 75 2.46 17.43 -2.88
N PHE A 76 2.48 18.13 -1.75
CA PHE A 76 2.29 17.60 -0.41
C PHE A 76 1.27 18.49 0.31
N CYS A 77 0.14 17.93 0.73
CA CYS A 77 -0.95 18.67 1.38
C CYS A 77 -1.74 17.72 2.31
N PRO A 78 -1.44 17.66 3.62
CA PRO A 78 -2.06 16.70 4.55
C PRO A 78 -3.57 16.86 4.69
N THR A 79 -4.10 18.06 4.46
CA THR A 79 -5.53 18.36 4.59
C THR A 79 -6.29 18.20 3.29
N GLY A 80 -5.60 18.21 2.14
CA GLY A 80 -6.20 18.32 0.81
C GLY A 80 -6.63 19.75 0.48
N LEU A 81 -7.13 19.94 -0.74
CA LEU A 81 -7.76 21.16 -1.25
C LEU A 81 -9.20 20.85 -1.66
N ASP A 82 -10.12 21.78 -1.42
CA ASP A 82 -11.49 21.70 -1.92
C ASP A 82 -11.55 21.80 -3.45
N PHE A 83 -10.73 22.67 -4.05
CA PHE A 83 -10.49 22.69 -5.48
C PHE A 83 -9.14 23.34 -5.83
N LEU A 84 -8.72 23.13 -7.07
CA LEU A 84 -7.68 23.91 -7.75
C LEU A 84 -8.30 24.56 -8.96
N GLU A 85 -8.03 25.83 -9.20
CA GLU A 85 -8.48 26.49 -10.41
C GLU A 85 -7.29 27.08 -11.17
N ILE A 86 -7.26 26.84 -12.48
CA ILE A 86 -6.24 27.38 -13.37
C ILE A 86 -6.90 28.45 -14.23
N HIS A 87 -6.44 29.68 -14.06
CA HIS A 87 -6.75 30.80 -14.93
C HIS A 87 -5.58 31.05 -15.88
N PHE A 88 -5.88 31.51 -17.08
CA PHE A 88 -4.90 31.70 -18.13
C PHE A 88 -4.84 33.17 -18.53
N TYR A 89 -3.63 33.69 -18.64
CA TYR A 89 -3.37 35.09 -18.94
C TYR A 89 -2.49 35.24 -20.19
N PRO A 90 -2.71 36.29 -21.01
CA PRO A 90 -3.73 37.33 -20.85
C PRO A 90 -5.16 36.80 -20.99
N GLN A 91 -6.12 37.45 -20.33
CA GLN A 91 -7.51 36.97 -20.29
C GLN A 91 -8.09 36.87 -21.71
N ASN A 92 -8.69 35.72 -22.01
CA ASN A 92 -9.33 35.44 -23.28
C ASN A 92 -10.78 34.99 -23.00
N LYS A 93 -11.76 35.67 -23.61
CA LYS A 93 -13.20 35.38 -23.40
C LYS A 93 -13.60 33.96 -23.81
N ASP A 94 -12.87 33.37 -24.76
CA ASP A 94 -13.11 32.01 -25.25
C ASP A 94 -12.42 30.94 -24.40
N LEU A 95 -11.65 31.35 -23.38
CA LEU A 95 -10.87 30.45 -22.56
C LEU A 95 -11.35 30.52 -21.10
N LYS A 96 -12.12 29.51 -20.70
CA LYS A 96 -12.63 29.42 -19.34
C LYS A 96 -11.56 28.89 -18.37
N PRO A 97 -11.56 29.33 -17.11
CA PRO A 97 -10.75 28.72 -16.08
C PRO A 97 -11.03 27.22 -15.99
N LYS A 98 -9.99 26.44 -15.72
CA LYS A 98 -10.14 25.00 -15.51
C LYS A 98 -10.18 24.74 -14.01
N ILE A 99 -11.34 24.33 -13.51
CA ILE A 99 -11.52 23.86 -12.14
C ILE A 99 -11.23 22.37 -12.10
N ILE A 100 -10.37 21.97 -11.17
CA ILE A 100 -10.06 20.60 -10.82
C ILE A 100 -10.54 20.42 -9.38
N ARG A 101 -11.58 19.60 -9.24
CA ARG A 101 -12.04 19.11 -7.95
C ARG A 101 -11.25 17.84 -7.62
N ASP A 102 -11.29 17.40 -6.37
CA ASP A 102 -10.68 16.13 -5.94
C ASP A 102 -9.15 16.14 -5.77
N ILE A 103 -8.58 17.26 -5.33
CA ILE A 103 -7.18 17.27 -4.85
C ILE A 103 -7.18 16.84 -3.40
N GLY A 104 -7.18 15.53 -3.21
CA GLY A 104 -7.25 14.96 -1.88
C GLY A 104 -6.02 15.24 -1.02
N SER A 105 -6.17 14.93 0.26
CA SER A 105 -5.05 14.93 1.19
C SER A 105 -3.97 13.95 0.76
N THR A 106 -2.74 14.29 1.10
CA THR A 106 -1.57 13.43 0.91
C THR A 106 -0.57 13.66 2.03
N GLU A 107 -0.05 12.54 2.52
CA GLU A 107 0.96 12.47 3.60
C GLU A 107 2.35 12.16 3.05
N GLY A 108 2.46 12.13 1.72
CA GLY A 108 3.70 12.02 0.96
C GLY A 108 3.69 12.91 -0.29
N TRP A 109 4.82 12.98 -0.98
CA TRP A 109 4.91 13.67 -2.27
C TRP A 109 4.21 12.85 -3.35
N VAL A 110 3.20 13.44 -3.99
CA VAL A 110 2.42 12.81 -5.06
C VAL A 110 2.47 13.65 -6.32
N THR A 111 2.57 13.00 -7.47
CA THR A 111 2.54 13.68 -8.77
C THR A 111 1.09 13.95 -9.16
N PHE A 112 0.80 15.16 -9.59
CA PHE A 112 -0.48 15.56 -10.15
C PHE A 112 -0.31 15.95 -11.62
N SER A 113 -1.23 15.53 -12.49
CA SER A 113 -1.18 15.83 -13.92
C SER A 113 -2.53 16.30 -14.44
N ILE A 114 -2.54 17.46 -15.09
CA ILE A 114 -3.75 18.12 -15.58
C ILE A 114 -3.67 18.22 -17.10
N ASP A 115 -4.72 17.73 -17.77
CA ASP A 115 -4.88 17.88 -19.22
C ASP A 115 -5.25 19.31 -19.59
N LEU A 116 -4.41 20.01 -20.35
CA LEU A 116 -4.68 21.35 -20.84
C LEU A 116 -4.82 21.39 -22.38
N SER A 117 -5.01 20.24 -23.04
CA SER A 117 -5.08 20.15 -24.50
C SER A 117 -6.07 21.13 -25.13
N GLU A 118 -7.26 21.28 -24.53
CA GLU A 118 -8.28 22.20 -25.03
C GLU A 118 -7.86 23.66 -24.85
N ALA A 119 -7.31 24.01 -23.68
CA ALA A 119 -6.87 25.37 -23.39
C ALA A 119 -5.69 25.78 -24.29
N LEU A 120 -4.78 24.85 -24.59
CA LEU A 120 -3.64 25.11 -25.45
C LEU A 120 -4.02 25.44 -26.90
N LYS A 121 -5.26 25.21 -27.35
CA LYS A 121 -5.71 25.68 -28.67
C LYS A 121 -5.63 27.21 -28.78
N ASN A 122 -5.91 27.92 -27.68
CA ASN A 122 -6.05 29.37 -27.66
C ASN A 122 -5.04 30.08 -26.72
N TRP A 123 -4.13 29.34 -26.06
CA TRP A 123 -3.14 29.86 -25.10
C TRP A 123 -1.76 29.19 -25.24
N GLY A 124 -0.68 29.87 -24.88
CA GLY A 124 0.67 29.30 -24.76
C GLY A 124 1.72 29.96 -25.65
N LYS A 125 1.59 31.25 -25.93
CA LYS A 125 2.62 32.07 -26.60
C LYS A 125 3.63 32.59 -25.58
N LYS A 126 4.81 33.01 -26.05
CA LYS A 126 5.78 33.75 -25.25
C LYS A 126 5.10 34.94 -24.56
N GLY A 127 5.29 35.08 -23.25
CA GLY A 127 4.67 36.12 -22.42
C GLY A 127 3.36 35.72 -21.77
N ASP A 128 2.72 34.63 -22.19
CA ASP A 128 1.54 34.10 -21.52
C ASP A 128 1.91 33.51 -20.14
N TYR A 129 1.01 33.56 -19.16
CA TYR A 129 1.21 32.99 -17.82
C TYR A 129 -0.07 32.40 -17.23
N LEU A 130 0.07 31.64 -16.14
CA LEU A 130 -1.04 31.04 -15.42
C LEU A 130 -1.23 31.70 -14.05
N ARG A 131 -2.47 31.73 -13.56
CA ARG A 131 -2.80 31.90 -12.14
C ARG A 131 -3.33 30.58 -11.62
N LEU A 132 -2.91 30.21 -10.42
CA LEU A 132 -3.31 29.00 -9.72
C LEU A 132 -4.01 29.36 -8.42
N ASP A 133 -5.28 28.98 -8.32
CA ASP A 133 -6.08 29.17 -7.12
C ASP A 133 -6.04 27.89 -6.30
N LEU A 134 -5.78 28.03 -5.01
CA LEU A 134 -5.51 26.95 -4.07
C LEU A 134 -6.71 26.72 -3.15
N GLY A 135 -7.90 26.71 -3.74
CA GLY A 135 -9.15 26.45 -3.04
C GLY A 135 -9.73 27.65 -2.31
N SER A 136 -10.61 27.41 -1.35
CA SER A 136 -11.26 28.46 -0.54
C SER A 136 -11.03 28.34 0.97
N VAL A 137 -10.24 27.35 1.40
CA VAL A 137 -10.02 27.05 2.81
C VAL A 137 -8.76 27.76 3.33
N PRO A 138 -8.84 28.55 4.43
CA PRO A 138 -7.67 29.15 5.03
C PRO A 138 -6.86 28.14 5.88
N ALA A 139 -5.63 28.52 6.22
CA ALA A 139 -4.70 27.76 7.06
C ALA A 139 -4.29 26.38 6.54
N LEU A 140 -4.41 26.13 5.23
CA LEU A 140 -3.87 24.93 4.59
C LEU A 140 -2.35 25.06 4.43
N ASN A 141 -1.62 23.96 4.62
CA ASN A 141 -0.18 23.89 4.38
C ASN A 141 0.08 23.05 3.13
N ILE A 142 0.54 23.69 2.07
CA ILE A 142 0.73 23.11 0.74
C ILE A 142 2.20 23.26 0.36
N GLN A 143 2.80 22.18 -0.15
CA GLN A 143 4.11 22.26 -0.77
C GLN A 143 4.01 21.83 -2.23
N LEU A 144 4.68 22.57 -3.13
CA LEU A 144 4.73 22.29 -4.56
C LEU A 144 6.17 22.21 -5.05
N LYS A 145 6.46 21.30 -5.97
CA LYS A 145 7.76 21.22 -6.68
C LYS A 145 7.61 20.60 -8.07
N HIS A 146 8.67 20.67 -8.87
CA HIS A 146 8.73 20.09 -10.22
C HIS A 146 7.60 20.54 -11.16
N LEU A 147 7.26 21.83 -11.15
CA LEU A 147 6.21 22.42 -11.98
C LEU A 147 6.67 22.50 -13.44
N VAL A 148 6.04 21.75 -14.34
CA VAL A 148 6.42 21.66 -15.76
C VAL A 148 5.22 21.48 -16.68
N PHE A 149 5.36 21.95 -17.92
CA PHE A 149 4.59 21.43 -19.05
C PHE A 149 5.37 20.32 -19.76
N ARG A 150 4.69 19.21 -20.06
CA ARG A 150 5.25 18.10 -20.85
C ARG A 150 4.20 17.44 -21.74
N GLN A 151 4.66 16.66 -22.72
CA GLN A 151 3.78 15.81 -23.51
C GLN A 151 3.15 14.71 -22.65
N GLN A 152 1.92 14.32 -23.00
CA GLN A 152 1.27 13.14 -22.46
C GLN A 152 2.13 11.88 -22.69
N THR A 153 2.35 11.11 -21.63
CA THR A 153 3.09 9.85 -21.72
C THR A 153 2.28 8.80 -22.49
N LYS A 154 2.98 7.82 -23.08
CA LYS A 154 2.32 6.65 -23.72
C LYS A 154 1.30 6.00 -22.78
N ARG A 155 1.65 5.91 -21.49
CA ARG A 155 0.79 5.34 -20.45
C ARG A 155 -0.50 6.14 -20.25
N GLU A 156 -0.41 7.46 -20.12
CA GLU A 156 -1.59 8.31 -19.99
C GLU A 156 -2.48 8.23 -21.24
N LEU A 157 -1.90 8.10 -22.44
CA LEU A 157 -2.64 7.93 -23.70
C LEU A 157 -3.40 6.59 -23.74
N GLU A 158 -2.77 5.51 -23.27
CA GLU A 158 -3.41 4.18 -23.20
C GLU A 158 -4.57 4.17 -22.19
N ILE A 159 -4.41 4.82 -21.04
CA ILE A 159 -5.46 4.96 -20.03
C ILE A 159 -6.61 5.79 -20.60
N SER A 160 -6.33 6.95 -21.22
CA SER A 160 -7.39 7.82 -21.74
C SER A 160 -8.19 7.18 -22.88
N LYS A 161 -7.54 6.46 -23.78
CA LYS A 161 -8.21 5.74 -24.90
C LYS A 161 -9.21 4.70 -24.40
N ASN A 162 -8.90 4.01 -23.30
CA ASN A 162 -9.70 2.89 -22.81
C ASN A 162 -10.64 3.26 -21.65
N LYS A 163 -10.58 4.49 -21.12
CA LYS A 163 -11.28 4.90 -19.88
C LYS A 163 -12.78 4.59 -19.90
N VAL A 164 -13.48 4.94 -20.98
CA VAL A 164 -14.94 4.74 -21.09
C VAL A 164 -15.32 3.26 -21.13
N LEU A 165 -14.54 2.44 -21.86
CA LEU A 165 -14.79 1.00 -21.96
C LEU A 165 -14.52 0.31 -20.62
N LYS A 166 -13.40 0.63 -19.98
CA LYS A 166 -13.03 0.07 -18.66
C LYS A 166 -14.07 0.39 -17.60
N LYS A 167 -14.51 1.65 -17.50
CA LYS A 167 -15.55 2.06 -16.56
C LYS A 167 -16.85 1.25 -16.73
N LYS A 168 -17.23 0.93 -17.99
CA LYS A 168 -18.40 0.07 -18.26
C LYS A 168 -18.16 -1.37 -17.82
N GLN A 169 -16.97 -1.93 -18.06
CA GLN A 169 -16.61 -3.29 -17.65
C GLN A 169 -16.56 -3.43 -16.13
N GLU A 170 -15.98 -2.46 -15.43
CA GLU A 170 -15.89 -2.43 -13.97
C GLU A 170 -17.28 -2.34 -13.32
N ALA A 171 -18.19 -1.55 -13.87
CA ALA A 171 -19.57 -1.48 -13.38
C ALA A 171 -20.35 -2.81 -13.56
N ILE A 172 -20.01 -3.60 -14.58
CA ILE A 172 -20.58 -4.95 -14.76
C ILE A 172 -19.99 -5.91 -13.73
N LEU A 173 -18.65 -5.91 -13.59
CA LEU A 173 -17.95 -6.73 -12.61
C LEU A 173 -18.43 -6.45 -11.19
N GLU A 174 -18.54 -5.19 -10.80
CA GLU A 174 -19.06 -4.78 -9.49
C GLU A 174 -20.45 -5.34 -9.23
N ARG A 175 -21.39 -5.16 -10.17
CA ARG A 175 -22.75 -5.70 -10.04
C ARG A 175 -22.73 -7.22 -9.86
N ASN A 176 -21.88 -7.91 -10.61
CA ASN A 176 -21.77 -9.35 -10.55
C ASN A 176 -21.12 -9.83 -9.24
N LEU A 177 -20.14 -9.10 -8.71
CA LEU A 177 -19.52 -9.35 -7.40
C LEU A 177 -20.53 -9.15 -6.26
N VAL A 178 -21.32 -8.06 -6.28
CA VAL A 178 -22.39 -7.82 -5.30
C VAL A 178 -23.36 -9.00 -5.30
N ALA A 179 -23.92 -9.32 -6.48
CA ALA A 179 -24.86 -10.42 -6.63
C ALA A 179 -24.25 -11.78 -6.21
N TYR A 180 -22.97 -12.00 -6.49
CA TYR A 180 -22.25 -13.21 -6.10
C TYR A 180 -22.06 -13.30 -4.58
N LEU A 181 -21.65 -12.22 -3.91
CA LEU A 181 -21.36 -12.22 -2.48
C LEU A 181 -22.62 -12.24 -1.60
N GLU A 182 -23.75 -11.73 -2.11
CA GLU A 182 -25.03 -11.73 -1.38
C GLU A 182 -25.85 -13.01 -1.59
N LYS A 183 -25.59 -13.72 -2.69
CA LYS A 183 -26.37 -14.91 -3.03
C LYS A 183 -26.02 -16.09 -2.12
N ASP A 184 -27.06 -16.74 -1.63
CA ASP A 184 -26.94 -18.06 -1.02
C ASP A 184 -27.04 -19.15 -2.08
N PHE A 185 -26.02 -20.00 -2.11
CA PHE A 185 -25.95 -21.13 -3.03
C PHE A 185 -26.30 -22.43 -2.32
N PRO A 186 -27.06 -23.33 -2.97
CA PRO A 186 -27.42 -24.61 -2.38
C PRO A 186 -26.27 -25.64 -2.42
N SER A 187 -25.22 -25.38 -3.21
CA SER A 187 -24.00 -26.18 -3.26
C SER A 187 -22.83 -25.38 -2.70
N GLN A 188 -21.87 -26.06 -2.07
CA GLN A 188 -20.75 -25.44 -1.38
C GLN A 188 -19.51 -26.35 -1.44
N ILE A 189 -18.35 -25.76 -1.70
CA ILE A 189 -17.07 -26.39 -1.37
C ILE A 189 -16.78 -26.03 0.09
N SER A 190 -16.56 -27.05 0.92
CA SER A 190 -16.40 -26.92 2.38
C SER A 190 -14.93 -26.96 2.83
N ASN A 191 -14.06 -27.61 2.05
CA ASN A 191 -12.65 -27.68 2.37
C ASN A 191 -11.80 -27.92 1.11
N VAL A 192 -10.67 -27.20 1.02
CA VAL A 192 -9.62 -27.39 0.04
C VAL A 192 -8.29 -27.59 0.77
N LEU A 193 -7.76 -28.81 0.74
CA LEU A 193 -6.49 -29.20 1.37
C LEU A 193 -5.41 -29.40 0.30
N LEU A 194 -4.27 -28.74 0.48
CA LEU A 194 -3.11 -28.86 -0.37
C LEU A 194 -2.01 -29.64 0.36
N THR A 195 -1.49 -30.67 -0.31
CA THR A 195 -0.28 -31.41 0.08
C THR A 195 0.83 -31.13 -0.93
N ASP A 196 1.97 -31.81 -0.84
CA ASP A 196 3.07 -31.63 -1.79
C ASP A 196 2.70 -31.99 -3.24
N GLU A 197 1.80 -32.96 -3.46
CA GLU A 197 1.51 -33.49 -4.79
C GLU A 197 0.06 -33.32 -5.25
N ILE A 198 -0.88 -33.18 -4.31
CA ILE A 198 -2.32 -33.22 -4.62
C ILE A 198 -3.11 -32.09 -3.96
N VAL A 199 -4.24 -31.76 -4.59
CA VAL A 199 -5.35 -30.97 -4.07
C VAL A 199 -6.49 -31.91 -3.71
N ARG A 200 -6.99 -31.85 -2.47
CA ARG A 200 -8.18 -32.58 -2.02
C ARG A 200 -9.31 -31.61 -1.73
N LEU A 201 -10.44 -31.79 -2.40
CA LEU A 201 -11.62 -30.93 -2.29
C LEU A 201 -12.79 -31.72 -1.73
N LYS A 202 -13.46 -31.15 -0.73
CA LYS A 202 -14.68 -31.70 -0.14
C LYS A 202 -15.78 -30.67 -0.14
N GLY A 203 -17.02 -31.10 -0.37
CA GLY A 203 -18.15 -30.19 -0.35
C GLY A 203 -19.49 -30.91 -0.36
N LYS A 204 -20.54 -30.09 -0.43
CA LYS A 204 -21.93 -30.50 -0.53
C LYS A 204 -22.54 -29.96 -1.82
N VAL A 205 -23.46 -30.70 -2.39
CA VAL A 205 -24.22 -30.31 -3.58
C VAL A 205 -25.71 -30.53 -3.38
N SER A 206 -26.51 -29.74 -4.08
CA SER A 206 -27.95 -30.00 -4.21
C SER A 206 -28.23 -31.19 -5.14
N ASP A 207 -29.41 -31.79 -4.99
CA ASP A 207 -29.82 -32.94 -5.80
C ASP A 207 -30.12 -32.56 -7.27
N ASN A 208 -29.89 -33.54 -8.16
CA ASN A 208 -30.45 -33.63 -9.51
C ASN A 208 -29.95 -32.64 -10.57
N LYS A 209 -28.65 -32.29 -10.57
CA LYS A 209 -28.05 -31.44 -11.61
C LYS A 209 -26.73 -32.00 -12.14
N LYS A 210 -26.42 -31.70 -13.42
CA LYS A 210 -25.11 -31.95 -14.02
C LYS A 210 -24.10 -30.92 -13.48
N LEU A 211 -23.49 -31.25 -12.35
CA LEU A 211 -22.56 -30.38 -11.63
C LEU A 211 -21.11 -30.74 -11.93
N TYR A 212 -20.29 -29.71 -12.06
CA TYR A 212 -18.85 -29.82 -12.30
C TYR A 212 -18.10 -28.95 -11.31
N LEU A 213 -16.95 -29.42 -10.87
CA LEU A 213 -15.94 -28.64 -10.18
C LEU A 213 -15.09 -27.95 -11.25
N ALA A 214 -15.10 -26.63 -11.26
CA ALA A 214 -14.31 -25.81 -12.15
C ALA A 214 -13.11 -25.19 -11.41
N GLU A 215 -11.98 -25.12 -12.10
CA GLU A 215 -10.81 -24.39 -11.65
C GLU A 215 -10.86 -22.95 -12.17
N VAL A 216 -10.57 -21.98 -11.31
CA VAL A 216 -10.46 -20.56 -11.66
C VAL A 216 -9.05 -20.08 -11.31
N GLY A 217 -8.33 -19.61 -12.32
CA GLY A 217 -7.02 -19.01 -12.17
C GLY A 217 -7.08 -17.65 -11.46
N VAL A 218 -5.98 -17.25 -10.81
CA VAL A 218 -5.89 -15.95 -10.12
C VAL A 218 -6.18 -14.77 -11.06
N TYR A 219 -5.85 -14.92 -12.34
CA TYR A 219 -6.03 -13.89 -13.37
C TYR A 219 -7.43 -13.82 -13.97
N GLU A 220 -8.33 -14.69 -13.52
CA GLU A 220 -9.69 -14.76 -14.02
C GLU A 220 -10.67 -14.14 -13.02
N ASP A 221 -11.74 -13.55 -13.54
CA ASP A 221 -12.84 -13.04 -12.75
C ASP A 221 -13.96 -14.08 -12.72
N ALA A 222 -14.06 -14.81 -11.61
CA ALA A 222 -14.97 -15.96 -11.48
C ALA A 222 -16.44 -15.63 -11.80
N THR A 223 -16.86 -14.39 -11.58
CA THR A 223 -18.22 -13.93 -11.86
C THR A 223 -18.47 -13.59 -13.32
N GLU A 224 -17.40 -13.38 -14.11
CA GLU A 224 -17.46 -13.04 -15.54
C GLU A 224 -17.16 -14.24 -16.45
N LEU A 225 -16.61 -15.33 -15.90
CA LEU A 225 -16.28 -16.53 -16.64
C LEU A 225 -17.54 -17.19 -17.23
N LYS A 226 -17.49 -17.45 -18.54
CA LYS A 226 -18.51 -18.21 -19.29
C LYS A 226 -18.06 -19.63 -19.60
N ASP A 227 -16.75 -19.81 -19.72
CA ASP A 227 -16.08 -21.06 -20.05
C ASP A 227 -14.96 -21.32 -19.03
N PHE A 228 -14.64 -22.59 -18.82
CA PHE A 228 -13.65 -23.01 -17.84
C PHE A 228 -12.61 -23.92 -18.50
N SER A 229 -11.34 -23.63 -18.25
CA SER A 229 -10.23 -24.40 -18.79
C SER A 229 -10.10 -25.81 -18.20
N PHE A 230 -10.69 -26.03 -17.02
CA PHE A 230 -10.72 -27.32 -16.34
C PHE A 230 -12.09 -27.57 -15.71
N LEU A 231 -12.62 -28.77 -15.93
CA LEU A 231 -13.90 -29.24 -15.38
C LEU A 231 -13.75 -30.69 -14.95
N GLU A 232 -14.11 -30.98 -13.70
CA GLU A 232 -14.21 -32.34 -13.15
C GLU A 232 -15.66 -32.63 -12.80
N ALA A 233 -16.23 -33.71 -13.31
CA ALA A 233 -17.63 -34.06 -13.03
C ALA A 233 -17.80 -34.44 -11.55
N ILE A 234 -18.74 -33.78 -10.85
CA ILE A 234 -19.02 -34.10 -9.46
C ILE A 234 -19.92 -35.32 -9.41
N LYS A 235 -19.44 -36.41 -8.80
CA LYS A 235 -20.20 -37.63 -8.52
C LYS A 235 -20.52 -37.68 -7.03
N PRO A 236 -21.64 -37.07 -6.57
CA PRO A 236 -21.92 -37.00 -5.15
C PRO A 236 -22.36 -38.35 -4.58
N LYS A 237 -21.97 -38.61 -3.33
CA LYS A 237 -22.50 -39.67 -2.48
C LYS A 237 -23.16 -39.00 -1.28
N ASP A 238 -24.45 -39.27 -1.07
CA ASP A 238 -25.24 -38.66 0.00
C ASP A 238 -25.14 -37.12 0.03
N LYS A 239 -25.29 -36.48 -1.15
CA LYS A 239 -25.13 -35.02 -1.36
C LYS A 239 -23.75 -34.46 -1.05
N THR A 240 -22.76 -35.29 -0.77
CA THR A 240 -21.39 -34.87 -0.52
C THR A 240 -20.47 -35.33 -1.64
N PHE A 241 -19.36 -34.63 -1.85
CA PHE A 241 -18.32 -35.07 -2.78
C PHE A 241 -16.94 -34.96 -2.15
N ASN A 242 -16.03 -35.78 -2.67
CA ASN A 242 -14.61 -35.74 -2.38
C ASN A 242 -13.85 -35.97 -3.70
N ILE A 243 -13.08 -34.97 -4.11
CA ILE A 243 -12.32 -34.99 -5.36
C ILE A 243 -10.83 -34.81 -5.02
N THR A 244 -9.98 -35.62 -5.65
CA THR A 244 -8.52 -35.50 -5.55
C THR A 244 -7.95 -35.22 -6.93
N LEU A 245 -7.13 -34.18 -7.03
CA LEU A 245 -6.50 -33.73 -8.27
C LEU A 245 -4.99 -33.58 -8.08
N ASN A 246 -4.23 -33.74 -9.16
CA ASN A 246 -2.81 -33.38 -9.17
C ASN A 246 -2.67 -31.87 -8.88
N ARG A 247 -1.68 -31.50 -8.06
CA ARG A 247 -1.39 -30.11 -7.69
C ARG A 247 -0.78 -29.31 -8.84
N PHE A 248 0.12 -29.93 -9.59
CA PHE A 248 0.82 -29.27 -10.69
C PHE A 248 0.15 -29.58 -12.03
N LYS A 249 0.09 -28.56 -12.89
CA LYS A 249 -0.40 -28.67 -14.27
C LYS A 249 0.45 -27.83 -15.22
N THR A 250 0.27 -28.00 -16.51
CA THR A 250 0.84 -27.11 -17.53
C THR A 250 -0.30 -26.37 -18.22
N GLN A 251 -0.25 -25.04 -18.23
CA GLN A 251 -1.25 -24.19 -18.89
C GLN A 251 -0.61 -22.87 -19.33
N HIS A 252 -1.02 -22.33 -20.48
CA HIS A 252 -0.49 -21.09 -21.05
C HIS A 252 1.04 -21.07 -21.21
N GLY A 253 1.64 -22.23 -21.47
CA GLY A 253 3.09 -22.38 -21.59
C GLY A 253 3.87 -22.39 -20.27
N TYR A 254 3.19 -22.33 -19.12
CA TYR A 254 3.80 -22.40 -17.79
C TYR A 254 3.41 -23.68 -17.08
N LYS A 255 4.34 -24.24 -16.29
CA LYS A 255 3.95 -25.16 -15.21
C LYS A 255 3.39 -24.31 -14.07
N GLN A 256 2.20 -24.67 -13.60
CA GLN A 256 1.43 -23.91 -12.61
C GLN A 256 1.14 -24.77 -11.39
N ASP A 257 1.04 -24.12 -10.23
CA ASP A 257 0.68 -24.72 -8.96
C ASP A 257 -0.78 -24.37 -8.61
N ARG A 258 -1.64 -25.38 -8.52
CA ARG A 258 -3.05 -25.23 -8.11
C ARG A 258 -3.22 -24.75 -6.67
N LEU A 259 -2.13 -24.61 -5.92
CA LEU A 259 -2.06 -23.81 -4.69
C LEU A 259 -2.68 -22.41 -4.86
N LEU A 260 -2.56 -21.83 -6.06
CA LEU A 260 -2.99 -20.47 -6.35
C LEU A 260 -4.44 -20.38 -6.84
N SER A 261 -4.99 -21.49 -7.34
CA SER A 261 -6.33 -21.52 -7.92
C SER A 261 -7.41 -21.39 -6.86
N LYS A 262 -8.56 -20.82 -7.25
CA LYS A 262 -9.81 -20.99 -6.53
C LYS A 262 -10.72 -21.95 -7.29
N TRP A 263 -11.59 -22.62 -6.56
CA TRP A 263 -12.43 -23.69 -7.10
C TRP A 263 -13.89 -23.31 -6.98
N ILE A 264 -14.70 -23.56 -8.00
CA ILE A 264 -16.12 -23.18 -8.00
C ILE A 264 -16.97 -24.33 -8.56
N ILE A 265 -18.18 -24.52 -8.05
CA ILE A 265 -19.12 -25.49 -8.60
C ILE A 265 -19.96 -24.80 -9.66
N VAL A 266 -20.08 -25.43 -10.82
CA VAL A 266 -20.91 -24.96 -11.93
C VAL A 266 -21.91 -26.01 -12.37
N GLU A 267 -23.09 -25.56 -12.77
CA GLU A 267 -24.13 -26.37 -13.37
C GLU A 267 -24.05 -26.23 -14.89
N LYS A 268 -23.96 -27.35 -15.61
CA LYS A 268 -24.06 -27.35 -17.06
C LYS A 268 -25.52 -27.19 -17.48
N LYS A 269 -25.82 -26.12 -18.21
CA LYS A 269 -27.13 -25.86 -18.84
C LYS A 269 -26.90 -25.70 -20.34
N GLU A 270 -27.41 -26.64 -21.13
CA GLU A 270 -27.11 -26.73 -22.57
C GLU A 270 -25.59 -26.70 -22.79
N ASP A 271 -25.09 -25.75 -23.59
CA ASP A 271 -23.66 -25.55 -23.88
C ASP A 271 -23.01 -24.47 -23.00
N LYS A 272 -23.66 -24.04 -21.92
CA LYS A 272 -23.13 -23.01 -21.00
C LYS A 272 -23.02 -23.52 -19.58
N TYR A 273 -22.16 -22.86 -18.79
CA TYR A 273 -21.99 -23.12 -17.37
C TYR A 273 -22.58 -21.98 -16.55
N LYS A 274 -23.36 -22.32 -15.53
CA LYS A 274 -23.90 -21.37 -14.56
C LYS A 274 -23.27 -21.63 -13.20
N VAL A 275 -22.80 -20.58 -12.54
CA VAL A 275 -22.27 -20.67 -11.16
C VAL A 275 -23.32 -21.23 -10.20
N ALA A 276 -22.92 -22.24 -9.43
CA ALA A 276 -23.75 -22.98 -8.50
C ALA A 276 -23.21 -23.02 -7.06
N SER A 277 -22.04 -22.43 -6.79
CA SER A 277 -21.51 -22.18 -5.44
C SER A 277 -20.70 -20.89 -5.39
N HIS A 278 -20.36 -20.43 -4.18
CA HIS A 278 -19.19 -19.56 -4.04
C HIS A 278 -17.91 -20.33 -4.46
N ALA A 279 -16.95 -19.60 -5.00
CA ALA A 279 -15.59 -20.10 -5.19
C ALA A 279 -14.91 -20.33 -3.84
N ARG A 280 -13.86 -21.14 -3.78
CA ARG A 280 -13.11 -21.41 -2.56
C ARG A 280 -11.62 -21.57 -2.81
N TYR A 281 -10.81 -20.86 -2.03
CA TYR A 281 -9.36 -20.99 -2.00
C TYR A 281 -8.91 -22.13 -1.06
N ALA A 282 -7.61 -22.42 -1.05
CA ALA A 282 -7.00 -23.31 -0.07
C ALA A 282 -7.35 -22.93 1.38
N ASP A 283 -7.87 -23.89 2.15
CA ASP A 283 -8.17 -23.75 3.59
C ASP A 283 -7.01 -24.20 4.47
N SER A 284 -6.19 -25.12 3.96
CA SER A 284 -5.10 -25.75 4.67
C SER A 284 -4.03 -26.17 3.68
N ILE A 285 -2.79 -25.81 4.00
CA ILE A 285 -1.61 -26.08 3.18
C ILE A 285 -0.63 -26.80 4.09
N VAL A 286 -0.23 -28.02 3.73
CA VAL A 286 0.83 -28.73 4.45
C VAL A 286 2.14 -27.97 4.21
N PRO A 287 2.77 -27.41 5.25
CA PRO A 287 3.99 -26.64 5.09
C PRO A 287 5.20 -27.57 4.97
N LYS A 288 6.20 -27.16 4.19
CA LYS A 288 7.49 -27.84 4.03
C LYS A 288 8.27 -27.90 5.34
N TYR A 289 8.20 -26.83 6.14
CA TYR A 289 8.83 -26.77 7.45
C TYR A 289 7.78 -26.68 8.53
N ASN A 290 8.10 -27.16 9.73
CA ASN A 290 7.27 -26.99 10.90
C ASN A 290 8.10 -26.44 12.05
N TYR A 291 7.64 -25.37 12.69
CA TYR A 291 8.26 -24.75 13.86
C TYR A 291 7.21 -23.95 14.63
N PRO A 292 7.35 -23.81 15.96
CA PRO A 292 6.37 -23.09 16.77
C PRO A 292 6.35 -21.59 16.44
N PHE A 293 5.19 -20.96 16.62
CA PHE A 293 5.07 -19.51 16.61
C PHE A 293 5.71 -18.94 17.90
N LYS A 294 6.63 -17.98 17.75
CA LYS A 294 7.23 -17.25 18.88
C LYS A 294 6.68 -15.82 18.84
N LYS A 295 5.80 -15.49 19.78
CA LYS A 295 5.28 -14.12 19.92
C LYS A 295 6.43 -13.18 20.37
N PRO A 296 6.52 -11.95 19.85
CA PRO A 296 7.42 -10.94 20.39
C PRO A 296 7.24 -10.77 21.91
N SER A 297 8.34 -10.63 22.65
CA SER A 297 8.30 -10.51 24.13
C SER A 297 7.81 -9.15 24.61
N THR A 298 7.80 -8.13 23.75
CA THR A 298 7.22 -6.83 24.01
C THR A 298 6.45 -6.34 22.78
N LYS A 299 5.67 -5.27 22.93
CA LYS A 299 5.04 -4.59 21.79
C LYS A 299 6.01 -3.67 21.02
N LYS A 300 7.24 -3.45 21.50
CA LYS A 300 8.19 -2.53 20.88
C LYS A 300 8.74 -3.09 19.57
N GLY A 301 8.61 -2.30 18.53
CA GLY A 301 9.08 -2.59 17.19
C GLY A 301 9.60 -1.36 16.46
N LEU A 302 10.31 -1.58 15.36
CA LEU A 302 10.89 -0.50 14.55
C LEU A 302 10.39 -0.58 13.10
N GLY A 303 9.91 0.55 12.60
CA GLY A 303 9.39 0.70 11.24
C GLY A 303 10.50 0.85 10.19
N GLY A 304 10.34 0.19 9.05
CA GLY A 304 11.19 0.38 7.86
C GLY A 304 12.67 0.08 8.09
N TYR A 305 12.99 -0.92 8.92
CA TYR A 305 14.35 -1.28 9.29
C TYR A 305 15.18 -1.74 8.08
N SER A 306 16.44 -1.31 8.05
CA SER A 306 17.48 -1.89 7.20
C SER A 306 18.82 -1.68 7.86
N ILE A 307 19.68 -2.70 7.81
CA ILE A 307 21.04 -2.62 8.36
C ILE A 307 21.91 -1.53 7.69
N ASN A 308 21.52 -1.08 6.48
CA ASN A 308 22.27 -0.10 5.71
C ASN A 308 21.87 1.36 5.98
N ARG A 309 20.98 1.61 6.96
CA ARG A 309 20.65 2.98 7.39
C ARG A 309 21.81 3.57 8.22
N LYS A 310 21.86 4.90 8.30
CA LYS A 310 22.90 5.61 9.05
C LYS A 310 22.71 5.52 10.57
N ALA A 311 21.47 5.34 11.03
CA ALA A 311 21.16 5.13 12.43
C ALA A 311 21.84 3.86 12.97
N PRO A 312 22.31 3.87 14.23
CA PRO A 312 23.13 2.79 14.78
C PRO A 312 22.26 1.56 15.07
N TYR A 313 22.54 0.42 14.43
CA TYR A 313 21.77 -0.83 14.60
C TYR A 313 21.70 -1.32 16.05
N THR A 314 22.63 -0.88 16.92
CA THR A 314 22.59 -1.13 18.37
C THR A 314 21.39 -0.49 19.07
N ASP A 315 20.64 0.39 18.39
CA ASP A 315 19.33 0.84 18.85
C ASP A 315 18.32 -0.30 18.96
N LEU A 316 18.44 -1.36 18.16
CA LEU A 316 17.60 -2.55 18.33
C LEU A 316 17.74 -3.11 19.74
N ASP A 317 18.97 -3.17 20.22
CA ASP A 317 19.32 -3.69 21.54
C ASP A 317 18.95 -2.65 22.63
N SER A 318 19.34 -1.39 22.42
CA SER A 318 19.16 -0.30 23.39
C SER A 318 17.70 0.06 23.66
N LEU A 319 16.84 -0.08 22.65
CA LEU A 319 15.40 0.16 22.76
C LEU A 319 14.64 -1.11 23.13
N GLY A 320 15.27 -2.29 23.15
CA GLY A 320 14.60 -3.57 23.38
C GLY A 320 13.57 -3.91 22.30
N ILE A 321 13.96 -3.73 21.03
CA ILE A 321 13.11 -4.01 19.86
C ILE A 321 12.92 -5.52 19.70
N THR A 322 11.67 -5.96 19.54
CA THR A 322 11.33 -7.38 19.39
C THR A 322 10.60 -7.70 18.08
N SER A 323 10.22 -6.69 17.31
CA SER A 323 9.65 -6.84 15.96
C SER A 323 10.10 -5.70 15.04
N VAL A 324 10.18 -5.93 13.73
CA VAL A 324 10.46 -4.89 12.74
C VAL A 324 9.62 -5.05 11.48
N THR A 325 9.36 -3.93 10.79
CA THR A 325 8.95 -3.97 9.39
C THR A 325 10.16 -3.74 8.46
N VAL A 326 10.19 -4.42 7.32
CA VAL A 326 11.25 -4.26 6.31
C VAL A 326 10.62 -4.11 4.93
N ASN A 327 10.94 -3.01 4.23
CA ASN A 327 10.39 -2.73 2.91
C ASN A 327 11.17 -3.50 1.83
N ILE A 328 10.44 -4.23 0.99
CA ILE A 328 10.98 -5.00 -0.13
C ILE A 328 10.32 -4.52 -1.42
N TRP A 329 11.05 -3.75 -2.22
CA TRP A 329 10.65 -3.42 -3.58
C TRP A 329 10.90 -4.61 -4.50
N ILE A 330 9.89 -5.45 -4.71
CA ILE A 330 10.05 -6.74 -5.40
C ILE A 330 10.51 -6.57 -6.86
N SER A 331 10.11 -5.47 -7.51
CA SER A 331 10.51 -5.17 -8.87
C SER A 331 11.97 -4.66 -8.96
N LYS A 332 12.57 -4.18 -7.86
CA LYS A 332 13.93 -3.59 -7.89
C LYS A 332 15.06 -4.60 -7.94
N PHE A 333 14.89 -5.78 -7.36
CA PHE A 333 15.92 -6.82 -7.37
C PHE A 333 15.73 -7.86 -8.48
N PHE A 334 14.51 -8.02 -9.02
CA PHE A 334 14.23 -9.02 -10.04
C PHE A 334 14.76 -8.61 -11.42
N ARG A 335 15.20 -9.58 -12.23
CA ARG A 335 15.89 -9.34 -13.51
C ARG A 335 15.33 -10.26 -14.59
N SER A 336 15.23 -9.72 -15.80
CA SER A 336 14.67 -10.44 -16.96
C SER A 336 15.70 -11.30 -17.70
N ASN A 337 17.00 -11.10 -17.46
CA ASN A 337 18.08 -11.76 -18.18
C ASN A 337 19.23 -12.20 -17.24
N PRO A 338 20.00 -13.25 -17.60
CA PRO A 338 21.22 -13.63 -16.91
C PRO A 338 22.30 -12.54 -17.01
N SER A 339 23.13 -12.43 -15.97
CA SER A 339 24.37 -11.65 -15.98
C SER A 339 25.27 -12.10 -14.83
N PRO A 340 26.58 -11.75 -14.83
CA PRO A 340 27.47 -12.02 -13.69
C PRO A 340 26.96 -11.45 -12.36
N GLU A 341 26.24 -10.33 -12.41
CA GLU A 341 25.65 -9.64 -11.25
C GLU A 341 24.34 -10.28 -10.74
N ASN A 342 23.81 -11.24 -11.49
CA ASN A 342 22.53 -11.87 -11.20
C ASN A 342 22.73 -13.32 -10.73
N MET A 343 21.90 -13.75 -9.80
CA MET A 343 21.81 -15.13 -9.31
C MET A 343 20.59 -15.79 -9.99
N PRO A 344 20.76 -16.96 -10.61
CA PRO A 344 19.63 -17.74 -11.12
C PRO A 344 18.91 -18.44 -9.97
N PHE A 345 17.60 -18.66 -10.11
CA PHE A 345 16.83 -19.57 -9.29
C PHE A 345 15.70 -20.20 -10.12
N GLU A 346 15.27 -21.39 -9.72
CA GLU A 346 14.22 -22.14 -10.42
C GLU A 346 12.86 -21.92 -9.76
N TYR A 347 11.84 -21.69 -10.57
CA TYR A 347 10.45 -21.72 -10.13
C TYR A 347 9.59 -22.37 -11.19
N MET A 348 8.89 -23.44 -10.82
CA MET A 348 8.01 -24.20 -11.72
C MET A 348 8.66 -24.58 -13.06
N GLY A 349 9.94 -24.95 -13.04
CA GLY A 349 10.66 -25.42 -14.23
C GLY A 349 11.17 -24.31 -15.16
N ASP A 350 10.98 -23.04 -14.80
CA ASP A 350 11.59 -21.90 -15.46
C ASP A 350 12.70 -21.29 -14.59
N THR A 351 13.77 -20.82 -15.24
CA THR A 351 14.85 -20.09 -14.59
C THR A 351 14.56 -18.58 -14.55
N TYR A 352 14.66 -18.01 -13.36
CA TYR A 352 14.52 -16.58 -13.09
C TYR A 352 15.80 -16.00 -12.48
N TYR A 353 15.90 -14.67 -12.46
CA TYR A 353 17.13 -13.99 -12.05
C TYR A 353 16.85 -12.90 -11.03
N VAL A 354 17.69 -12.83 -9.98
CA VAL A 354 17.69 -11.75 -9.00
C VAL A 354 19.07 -11.11 -8.91
N ASN A 355 19.13 -9.82 -8.62
CA ASN A 355 20.38 -9.12 -8.44
C ASN A 355 21.07 -9.54 -7.12
N LYS A 356 22.29 -10.08 -7.22
CA LYS A 356 23.04 -10.61 -6.07
C LYS A 356 23.25 -9.56 -4.97
N LYS A 357 23.70 -8.36 -5.36
CA LYS A 357 23.99 -7.28 -4.40
C LYS A 357 22.75 -6.86 -3.61
N GLN A 358 21.61 -6.68 -4.27
CA GLN A 358 20.37 -6.30 -3.58
C GLN A 358 19.86 -7.40 -2.65
N ILE A 359 19.95 -8.67 -3.05
CA ILE A 359 19.57 -9.79 -2.18
C ILE A 359 20.52 -9.93 -1.00
N ASN A 360 21.83 -9.80 -1.19
CA ASN A 360 22.80 -9.84 -0.08
C ASN A 360 22.54 -8.72 0.95
N ASN A 361 22.12 -7.53 0.51
CA ASN A 361 21.73 -6.45 1.42
C ASN A 361 20.49 -6.80 2.27
N LEU A 362 19.52 -7.52 1.68
CA LEU A 362 18.36 -8.05 2.40
C LEU A 362 18.78 -9.16 3.36
N ASP A 363 19.64 -10.08 2.93
CA ASP A 363 20.18 -11.16 3.77
C ASP A 363 20.84 -10.57 5.02
N ASN A 364 21.73 -9.58 4.87
CA ASN A 364 22.38 -8.91 6.00
C ASN A 364 21.37 -8.24 6.93
N THR A 365 20.30 -7.65 6.38
CA THR A 365 19.22 -7.06 7.19
C THR A 365 18.52 -8.14 8.01
N PHE A 366 18.12 -9.25 7.40
CA PHE A 366 17.39 -10.31 8.09
C PHE A 366 18.27 -11.18 9.00
N LEU A 367 19.56 -11.31 8.72
CA LEU A 367 20.52 -11.94 9.61
C LEU A 367 20.64 -11.13 10.90
N SER A 368 20.79 -9.80 10.80
CA SER A 368 20.93 -8.93 11.96
C SER A 368 19.73 -9.00 12.92
N THR A 369 18.50 -9.21 12.40
CA THR A 369 17.31 -9.41 13.22
C THR A 369 17.20 -10.84 13.74
N SER A 370 17.60 -11.84 12.93
CA SER A 370 17.54 -13.24 13.31
C SER A 370 18.50 -13.62 14.44
N GLU A 371 19.68 -12.98 14.48
CA GLU A 371 20.67 -13.10 15.56
C GLU A 371 20.12 -12.56 16.90
N ARG A 372 19.16 -11.63 16.84
CA ARG A 372 18.48 -11.02 17.99
C ARG A 372 17.12 -11.65 18.30
N ASP A 373 16.74 -12.71 17.58
CA ASP A 373 15.40 -13.31 17.65
C ASP A 373 14.25 -12.28 17.45
N ILE A 374 14.49 -11.26 16.62
CA ILE A 374 13.50 -10.23 16.27
C ILE A 374 12.56 -10.75 15.17
N GLU A 375 11.26 -10.57 15.39
CA GLU A 375 10.25 -10.91 14.39
C GLU A 375 10.27 -9.91 13.22
N VAL A 376 10.01 -10.38 12.00
CA VAL A 376 10.09 -9.58 10.77
C VAL A 376 8.78 -9.68 10.00
N SER A 377 8.17 -8.53 9.75
CA SER A 377 7.06 -8.34 8.83
C SER A 377 7.55 -7.63 7.56
N ALA A 378 7.60 -8.34 6.43
CA ALA A 378 8.09 -7.79 5.18
C ALA A 378 6.99 -7.05 4.41
N ILE A 379 7.19 -5.76 4.09
CA ILE A 379 6.27 -4.96 3.29
C ILE A 379 6.62 -5.15 1.81
N LEU A 380 5.70 -5.74 1.04
CA LEU A 380 5.92 -6.04 -0.36
C LEU A 380 5.48 -4.87 -1.25
N LEU A 381 6.40 -4.26 -1.98
CA LEU A 381 6.12 -3.08 -2.80
C LEU A 381 6.40 -3.35 -4.28
N VAL A 382 5.46 -3.02 -5.16
CA VAL A 382 5.66 -3.06 -6.62
C VAL A 382 5.91 -1.65 -7.12
N ASP A 383 7.15 -1.35 -7.52
CA ASP A 383 7.46 -0.05 -8.12
C ASP A 383 6.88 0.05 -9.53
N LYS A 384 6.60 1.27 -9.97
CA LYS A 384 6.15 1.54 -11.34
C LYS A 384 7.16 1.04 -12.36
N ALA A 385 6.71 0.68 -13.56
CA ALA A 385 7.58 0.26 -14.65
C ALA A 385 8.62 1.35 -15.00
N SER A 386 8.21 2.62 -14.93
CA SER A 386 9.08 3.78 -15.13
C SER A 386 10.20 3.92 -14.08
N ARG A 387 10.02 3.37 -12.88
CA ARG A 387 10.99 3.42 -11.77
C ARG A 387 11.70 2.09 -11.50
N THR A 388 11.25 1.02 -12.14
CA THR A 388 11.90 -0.29 -12.07
C THR A 388 13.23 -0.26 -12.85
N PRO A 389 14.35 -0.75 -12.28
CA PRO A 389 15.64 -0.83 -12.97
C PRO A 389 15.57 -1.65 -14.26
N ASP A 390 14.93 -2.82 -14.21
CA ASP A 390 14.65 -3.64 -15.39
C ASP A 390 13.24 -3.32 -15.93
N LYS A 391 13.18 -2.64 -17.07
CA LYS A 391 11.91 -2.18 -17.66
C LYS A 391 10.99 -3.32 -18.07
N LYS A 392 11.53 -4.47 -18.47
CA LYS A 392 10.72 -5.64 -18.85
C LYS A 392 10.06 -6.24 -17.62
N ILE A 393 10.78 -6.32 -16.50
CA ILE A 393 10.19 -6.75 -15.22
C ILE A 393 9.11 -5.76 -14.76
N GLY A 394 9.41 -4.45 -14.82
CA GLY A 394 8.45 -3.41 -14.47
C GLY A 394 7.14 -3.53 -15.26
N GLN A 395 7.23 -3.70 -16.59
CA GLN A 395 6.06 -3.88 -17.46
C GLN A 395 5.26 -5.16 -17.18
N ILE A 396 5.93 -6.23 -16.73
CA ILE A 396 5.24 -7.48 -16.39
C ILE A 396 4.48 -7.33 -15.07
N LEU A 397 5.06 -6.66 -14.08
CA LEU A 397 4.54 -6.60 -12.71
C LEU A 397 3.59 -5.42 -12.45
N GLU A 398 3.69 -4.32 -13.19
CA GLU A 398 2.82 -3.15 -13.00
C GLU A 398 1.38 -3.44 -13.44
N HIS A 399 0.39 -3.14 -12.59
CA HIS A 399 -1.02 -3.27 -12.94
C HIS A 399 -1.33 -2.50 -14.24
N PRO A 400 -2.09 -3.07 -15.20
CA PRO A 400 -2.36 -2.43 -16.49
C PRO A 400 -3.17 -1.13 -16.38
N ASP A 401 -3.76 -0.84 -15.23
CA ASP A 401 -4.50 0.40 -14.96
C ASP A 401 -3.76 1.37 -14.03
N CYS A 402 -2.57 1.01 -13.53
CA CYS A 402 -1.76 1.89 -12.69
C CYS A 402 -1.60 3.28 -13.33
N ASP A 403 -2.09 4.30 -12.63
CA ASP A 403 -1.96 5.69 -13.03
C ASP A 403 -0.53 6.19 -12.73
N PRO A 404 0.06 7.04 -13.59
CA PRO A 404 1.37 7.64 -13.33
C PRO A 404 1.48 8.45 -12.04
N SER A 405 0.35 8.93 -11.50
CA SER A 405 0.25 9.70 -10.26
C SER A 405 0.52 8.86 -9.01
N GLY A 406 0.29 7.54 -9.07
CA GLY A 406 0.59 6.62 -7.97
C GLY A 406 2.10 6.48 -7.70
N ILE A 407 2.48 6.20 -6.47
CA ILE A 407 3.87 5.96 -6.06
C ILE A 407 4.26 4.51 -6.33
N TYR A 408 3.38 3.57 -5.99
CA TYR A 408 3.50 2.14 -6.26
C TYR A 408 2.29 1.62 -7.02
N SER A 409 2.46 0.45 -7.63
CA SER A 409 1.42 -0.25 -8.36
C SER A 409 0.87 -1.42 -7.55
N MET A 410 -0.39 -1.79 -7.77
CA MET A 410 -0.85 -3.15 -7.49
C MET A 410 -0.08 -4.12 -8.42
N PRO A 411 0.23 -5.37 -8.02
CA PRO A 411 0.79 -6.34 -8.94
C PRO A 411 -0.18 -6.65 -10.09
N ASN A 412 0.36 -6.88 -11.27
CA ASN A 412 -0.38 -7.30 -12.43
C ASN A 412 -0.82 -8.76 -12.28
N LEU A 413 -2.03 -8.93 -11.75
CA LEU A 413 -2.66 -10.25 -11.66
C LEU A 413 -3.66 -10.49 -12.78
N THR A 414 -3.78 -9.61 -13.77
CA THR A 414 -4.84 -9.72 -14.82
C THR A 414 -4.47 -10.65 -15.97
N ASN A 415 -3.30 -11.27 -15.94
CA ASN A 415 -2.86 -12.21 -16.96
C ASN A 415 -1.92 -13.29 -16.39
N PRO A 416 -1.80 -14.46 -17.05
CA PRO A 416 -0.95 -15.56 -16.58
C PRO A 416 0.52 -15.19 -16.36
N LYS A 417 1.09 -14.32 -17.20
CA LYS A 417 2.51 -13.94 -17.13
C LYS A 417 2.82 -13.10 -15.89
N GLY A 418 1.95 -12.15 -15.56
CA GLY A 418 2.05 -11.35 -14.34
C GLY A 418 1.94 -12.22 -13.09
N VAL A 419 0.96 -13.13 -13.05
CA VAL A 419 0.80 -14.12 -11.97
C VAL A 419 2.06 -14.99 -11.82
N GLN A 420 2.60 -15.52 -12.92
CA GLN A 420 3.80 -16.37 -12.90
C GLN A 420 5.01 -15.64 -12.29
N TYR A 421 5.29 -14.41 -12.75
CA TYR A 421 6.44 -13.64 -12.28
C TYR A 421 6.29 -13.19 -10.83
N TYR A 422 5.09 -12.74 -10.45
CA TYR A 422 4.82 -12.37 -9.06
C TYR A 422 4.96 -13.59 -8.13
N SER A 423 4.43 -14.76 -8.54
CA SER A 423 4.56 -16.00 -7.78
C SER A 423 6.02 -16.45 -7.63
N ALA A 424 6.82 -16.36 -8.70
CA ALA A 424 8.25 -16.71 -8.65
C ALA A 424 9.02 -15.86 -7.64
N ILE A 425 8.71 -14.56 -7.56
CA ILE A 425 9.34 -13.66 -6.59
C ILE A 425 8.92 -14.01 -5.16
N LEU A 426 7.61 -14.23 -4.93
CA LEU A 426 7.09 -14.61 -3.62
C LEU A 426 7.68 -15.95 -3.14
N ASP A 427 7.75 -16.95 -4.03
CA ASP A 427 8.31 -18.27 -3.70
C ASP A 427 9.82 -18.18 -3.41
N PHE A 428 10.57 -17.38 -4.19
CA PHE A 428 11.98 -17.11 -3.91
C PHE A 428 12.20 -16.53 -2.51
N LEU A 429 11.46 -15.46 -2.15
CA LEU A 429 11.58 -14.82 -0.85
C LEU A 429 11.15 -15.80 0.27
N ALA A 430 10.00 -16.45 0.13
CA ALA A 430 9.48 -17.36 1.15
C ALA A 430 10.38 -18.58 1.37
N ALA A 431 10.89 -19.20 0.28
CA ALA A 431 11.79 -20.33 0.37
C ALA A 431 13.13 -19.96 1.02
N ARG A 432 13.66 -18.78 0.69
CA ARG A 432 14.96 -18.29 1.20
C ARG A 432 14.91 -17.95 2.69
N TYR A 433 13.86 -17.24 3.12
CA TYR A 433 13.76 -16.66 4.46
C TYR A 433 12.83 -17.44 5.42
N SER A 434 12.38 -18.64 5.04
CA SER A 434 11.67 -19.56 5.97
C SER A 434 12.51 -20.76 6.37
N ARG A 435 13.79 -20.82 5.97
CA ARG A 435 14.67 -21.96 6.25
C ARG A 435 14.84 -22.16 7.77
N PRO A 436 14.78 -23.42 8.27
CA PRO A 436 15.02 -23.70 9.68
C PRO A 436 16.41 -23.27 10.18
N ASP A 437 17.43 -23.37 9.34
CA ASP A 437 18.82 -23.01 9.67
C ASP A 437 19.08 -21.49 9.70
N LYS A 438 18.07 -20.67 9.38
CA LYS A 438 18.17 -19.20 9.32
C LYS A 438 19.36 -18.68 8.49
N LYS A 439 19.86 -19.45 7.50
CA LYS A 439 21.09 -19.13 6.74
C LYS A 439 21.13 -17.72 6.13
N PHE A 440 19.97 -17.17 5.78
CA PHE A 440 19.82 -15.84 5.18
C PHE A 440 18.96 -14.91 6.04
N GLY A 441 18.79 -15.24 7.33
CA GLY A 441 17.81 -14.61 8.20
C GLY A 441 16.39 -15.16 8.01
N ARG A 442 15.38 -14.42 8.51
CA ARG A 442 13.98 -14.83 8.51
C ARG A 442 12.98 -13.73 8.14
N ILE A 443 11.92 -14.15 7.45
CA ILE A 443 10.66 -13.39 7.32
C ILE A 443 9.57 -14.22 8.03
N HIS A 444 8.82 -13.57 8.92
CA HIS A 444 7.77 -14.22 9.71
C HIS A 444 6.40 -13.95 9.09
N HIS A 445 6.16 -12.71 8.69
CA HIS A 445 4.88 -12.22 8.18
C HIS A 445 5.08 -11.30 6.98
N TRP A 446 3.99 -11.04 6.24
CA TRP A 446 4.00 -10.27 5.01
C TRP A 446 2.93 -9.19 5.05
N ILE A 447 3.32 -7.93 4.95
CA ILE A 447 2.39 -6.81 4.76
C ILE A 447 2.22 -6.63 3.26
N ILE A 448 0.97 -6.76 2.81
CA ILE A 448 0.66 -6.82 1.39
C ILE A 448 0.39 -5.40 0.90
N HIS A 449 1.40 -4.86 0.21
CA HIS A 449 1.46 -3.50 -0.32
C HIS A 449 1.56 -2.44 0.78
N ASN A 450 1.22 -1.18 0.49
CA ASN A 450 1.26 -0.09 1.47
C ASN A 450 -0.06 0.68 1.42
N GLU A 451 -0.66 0.96 2.58
CA GLU A 451 -1.83 1.83 2.78
C GLU A 451 -2.89 1.66 1.68
N VAL A 452 -3.53 0.49 1.68
CA VAL A 452 -4.40 0.07 0.55
C VAL A 452 -5.73 0.81 0.53
N ASP A 453 -6.15 1.38 1.65
CA ASP A 453 -7.21 2.38 1.74
C ASP A 453 -6.82 3.68 1.02
N ALA A 454 -5.55 4.07 1.06
CA ALA A 454 -4.97 5.11 0.20
C ALA A 454 -4.43 4.54 -1.13
N GLY A 455 -5.11 3.54 -1.68
CA GLY A 455 -4.66 2.74 -2.83
C GLY A 455 -4.29 3.56 -4.07
N TRP A 456 -4.94 4.71 -4.32
CA TRP A 456 -4.57 5.61 -5.40
C TRP A 456 -3.11 6.09 -5.33
N VAL A 457 -2.60 6.34 -4.13
CA VAL A 457 -1.23 6.80 -3.92
C VAL A 457 -0.28 5.62 -3.77
N TRP A 458 -0.62 4.66 -2.91
CA TRP A 458 0.36 3.69 -2.42
C TRP A 458 0.23 2.27 -2.96
N THR A 459 -0.86 1.94 -3.67
CA THR A 459 -1.08 0.62 -4.29
C THR A 459 -1.96 0.75 -5.54
N ASN A 460 -1.51 1.53 -6.52
CA ASN A 460 -2.39 2.03 -7.57
C ASN A 460 -2.81 0.92 -8.58
N ALA A 461 -4.12 0.78 -8.76
CA ALA A 461 -4.75 -0.08 -9.75
C ALA A 461 -5.74 0.69 -10.65
N GLY A 462 -5.54 2.00 -10.79
CA GLY A 462 -6.48 2.92 -11.44
C GLY A 462 -7.68 3.26 -10.56
N GLU A 463 -8.61 4.04 -11.11
CA GLU A 463 -9.85 4.45 -10.44
C GLU A 463 -10.80 3.24 -10.38
N LYS A 464 -11.13 2.76 -9.17
CA LYS A 464 -11.98 1.58 -8.93
C LYS A 464 -12.89 1.83 -7.73
N THR A 465 -14.05 1.18 -7.69
CA THR A 465 -14.83 1.11 -6.45
C THR A 465 -14.13 0.23 -5.42
N ALA A 466 -14.47 0.40 -4.13
CA ALA A 466 -13.86 -0.37 -3.06
C ALA A 466 -13.98 -1.89 -3.28
N LEU A 467 -15.14 -2.37 -3.75
CA LEU A 467 -15.36 -3.80 -4.00
C LEU A 467 -14.49 -4.35 -5.14
N VAL A 468 -14.38 -3.63 -6.27
CA VAL A 468 -13.56 -4.06 -7.41
C VAL A 468 -12.07 -4.01 -7.05
N PHE A 469 -11.64 -2.99 -6.30
CA PHE A 469 -10.29 -2.92 -5.75
C PHE A 469 -9.99 -4.10 -4.82
N MET A 470 -10.93 -4.42 -3.91
CA MET A 470 -10.78 -5.53 -2.97
C MET A 470 -10.76 -6.91 -3.61
N ASP A 471 -11.43 -7.14 -4.74
CA ASP A 471 -11.29 -8.41 -5.47
C ASP A 471 -9.85 -8.63 -5.95
N ILE A 472 -9.22 -7.59 -6.50
CA ILE A 472 -7.82 -7.62 -6.96
C ILE A 472 -6.87 -7.75 -5.77
N TYR A 473 -7.10 -6.96 -4.71
CA TYR A 473 -6.28 -7.00 -3.50
C TYR A 473 -6.37 -8.35 -2.79
N HIS A 474 -7.57 -8.92 -2.66
CA HIS A 474 -7.80 -10.23 -2.07
C HIS A 474 -7.05 -11.33 -2.83
N LYS A 475 -7.05 -11.31 -4.17
CA LYS A 475 -6.21 -12.19 -5.01
C LYS A 475 -4.72 -12.06 -4.63
N SER A 476 -4.22 -10.84 -4.43
CA SER A 476 -2.84 -10.57 -4.00
C SER A 476 -2.53 -11.04 -2.58
N MET A 477 -3.48 -10.95 -1.65
CA MET A 477 -3.33 -11.51 -0.30
C MET A 477 -3.29 -13.03 -0.33
N ARG A 478 -4.16 -13.67 -1.13
CA ARG A 478 -4.26 -15.13 -1.25
C ARG A 478 -3.01 -15.77 -1.83
N ILE A 479 -2.48 -15.24 -2.93
CA ILE A 479 -1.24 -15.73 -3.53
C ILE A 479 -0.07 -15.63 -2.54
N SER A 480 0.07 -14.49 -1.87
CA SER A 480 1.14 -14.24 -0.89
C SER A 480 1.02 -15.17 0.32
N HIS A 481 -0.19 -15.31 0.85
CA HIS A 481 -0.47 -16.21 1.96
C HIS A 481 -0.17 -17.65 1.57
N ASN A 482 -0.74 -18.14 0.46
CA ASN A 482 -0.63 -19.55 0.10
C ASN A 482 0.82 -19.95 -0.18
N ILE A 483 1.59 -19.11 -0.88
CA ILE A 483 3.01 -19.33 -1.11
C ILE A 483 3.81 -19.28 0.20
N ALA A 484 3.55 -18.32 1.08
CA ALA A 484 4.26 -18.26 2.36
C ALA A 484 3.93 -19.45 3.28
N ARG A 485 2.65 -19.87 3.34
CA ARG A 485 2.20 -21.03 4.14
C ARG A 485 2.78 -22.35 3.65
N LYS A 486 3.16 -22.46 2.38
CA LYS A 486 3.93 -23.60 1.85
C LYS A 486 5.26 -23.80 2.60
N TYR A 487 5.85 -22.74 3.16
CA TYR A 487 7.14 -22.84 3.85
C TYR A 487 7.05 -22.61 5.36
N ASN A 488 6.12 -21.75 5.82
CA ASN A 488 6.04 -21.32 7.20
C ASN A 488 4.63 -21.62 7.78
N PRO A 489 4.51 -22.49 8.80
CA PRO A 489 3.23 -22.87 9.42
C PRO A 489 2.51 -21.70 10.11
N ASN A 490 3.23 -20.62 10.42
CA ASN A 490 2.72 -19.49 11.22
C ASN A 490 2.61 -18.20 10.42
N SER A 491 2.97 -18.21 9.14
CA SER A 491 2.98 -17.01 8.30
C SER A 491 1.58 -16.42 8.18
N LYS A 492 1.50 -15.09 8.21
CA LYS A 492 0.27 -14.32 8.07
C LYS A 492 0.49 -13.25 7.02
N VAL A 493 -0.62 -12.79 6.44
CA VAL A 493 -0.62 -11.66 5.50
C VAL A 493 -1.42 -10.51 6.07
N PHE A 494 -0.88 -9.31 6.06
CA PHE A 494 -1.46 -8.15 6.72
C PHE A 494 -2.08 -7.23 5.66
N ILE A 495 -3.32 -6.80 5.91
CA ILE A 495 -3.90 -5.63 5.24
C ILE A 495 -3.35 -4.37 5.89
N THR A 496 -2.86 -3.42 5.09
CA THR A 496 -2.23 -2.18 5.56
C THR A 496 -3.14 -0.98 5.34
N LEU A 497 -3.36 -0.19 6.39
CA LEU A 497 -4.38 0.84 6.42
C LEU A 497 -3.82 2.11 7.08
N THR A 498 -4.18 3.28 6.56
CA THR A 498 -3.87 4.57 7.21
C THR A 498 -4.67 4.76 8.51
N HIS A 499 -4.55 5.93 9.14
CA HIS A 499 -5.36 6.33 10.30
C HIS A 499 -6.83 6.68 9.94
N TYR A 500 -7.20 6.69 8.65
CA TYR A 500 -8.60 6.78 8.23
C TYR A 500 -9.38 5.54 8.69
N TRP A 501 -10.65 5.72 9.07
CA TRP A 501 -11.53 4.62 9.47
C TRP A 501 -12.83 4.59 8.68
N ASN A 502 -13.74 5.54 8.95
CA ASN A 502 -15.05 5.68 8.29
C ASN A 502 -15.21 7.04 7.59
N TRP A 503 -14.09 7.68 7.27
CA TRP A 503 -14.04 8.97 6.60
C TRP A 503 -12.67 9.17 5.96
N THR A 504 -12.62 9.96 4.89
CA THR A 504 -11.40 10.49 4.28
C THR A 504 -11.70 11.84 3.63
N SER A 505 -10.72 12.73 3.56
CA SER A 505 -10.83 13.96 2.76
C SER A 505 -10.42 13.75 1.29
N ASN A 506 -9.83 12.60 0.95
CA ASN A 506 -9.43 12.27 -0.41
C ASN A 506 -10.47 11.36 -1.07
N PRO A 507 -11.17 11.79 -2.13
CA PRO A 507 -12.22 11.00 -2.78
C PRO A 507 -11.67 9.78 -3.56
N HIS A 508 -10.35 9.69 -3.74
CA HIS A 508 -9.70 8.50 -4.29
C HIS A 508 -9.30 7.46 -3.23
N PHE A 509 -9.54 7.75 -1.94
CA PHE A 509 -9.26 6.81 -0.85
C PHE A 509 -10.54 6.06 -0.48
N TYR A 510 -10.36 4.85 0.01
CA TYR A 510 -11.41 4.00 0.53
C TYR A 510 -11.50 4.15 2.06
N HIS A 511 -12.65 3.80 2.63
CA HIS A 511 -12.77 3.73 4.08
C HIS A 511 -12.16 2.42 4.58
N SER A 512 -11.21 2.49 5.52
CA SER A 512 -10.55 1.31 6.10
C SER A 512 -11.54 0.29 6.69
N LYS A 513 -12.61 0.77 7.35
CA LYS A 513 -13.69 -0.09 7.88
C LYS A 513 -14.36 -0.89 6.75
N GLU A 514 -14.71 -0.22 5.65
CA GLU A 514 -15.35 -0.84 4.49
C GLU A 514 -14.45 -1.93 3.87
N LEU A 515 -13.15 -1.66 3.71
CA LEU A 515 -12.20 -2.65 3.17
C LEU A 515 -12.07 -3.88 4.06
N LEU A 516 -12.04 -3.70 5.39
CA LEU A 516 -11.99 -4.80 6.36
C LEU A 516 -13.28 -5.64 6.35
N GLU A 517 -14.44 -4.99 6.26
CA GLU A 517 -15.75 -5.66 6.14
C GLU A 517 -15.86 -6.46 4.83
N MET A 518 -15.35 -5.91 3.72
CA MET A 518 -15.24 -6.64 2.45
C MET A 518 -14.29 -7.84 2.57
N LEU A 519 -13.15 -7.69 3.24
CA LEU A 519 -12.21 -8.79 3.48
C LEU A 519 -12.85 -9.91 4.32
N LEU A 520 -13.66 -9.56 5.33
CA LEU A 520 -14.46 -10.52 6.09
C LEU A 520 -15.50 -11.21 5.20
N LYS A 521 -16.22 -10.47 4.35
CA LYS A 521 -17.20 -11.03 3.41
C LYS A 521 -16.55 -12.03 2.45
N PHE A 522 -15.41 -11.69 1.84
CA PHE A 522 -14.64 -12.60 1.00
C PHE A 522 -14.12 -13.81 1.79
N SER A 523 -13.63 -13.62 3.02
CA SER A 523 -13.17 -14.72 3.88
C SER A 523 -14.29 -15.69 4.20
N ASN A 524 -15.49 -15.19 4.50
CA ASN A 524 -16.67 -16.01 4.79
C ASN A 524 -17.14 -16.79 3.56
N LYS A 525 -17.17 -16.17 2.38
CA LYS A 525 -17.70 -16.80 1.16
C LYS A 525 -16.67 -17.68 0.44
N GLU A 526 -15.39 -17.31 0.44
CA GLU A 526 -14.33 -17.96 -0.33
C GLU A 526 -13.33 -18.78 0.51
N GLY A 527 -13.61 -18.95 1.81
CA GLY A 527 -12.84 -19.76 2.75
C GLY A 527 -11.85 -18.94 3.56
N ASP A 528 -12.03 -18.85 4.87
CA ASP A 528 -11.24 -17.96 5.73
C ASP A 528 -9.75 -18.35 5.80
N PHE A 529 -8.86 -17.37 5.95
CA PHE A 529 -7.40 -17.53 5.99
C PHE A 529 -6.76 -16.61 7.04
N GLU A 530 -5.49 -16.86 7.35
CA GLU A 530 -4.77 -16.20 8.45
C GLU A 530 -4.27 -14.80 8.04
N TRP A 531 -5.21 -13.92 7.67
CA TRP A 531 -4.94 -12.51 7.50
C TRP A 531 -4.95 -11.75 8.83
N ALA A 532 -4.21 -10.64 8.87
CA ALA A 532 -3.97 -9.76 10.01
C ALA A 532 -4.04 -8.27 9.60
N ILE A 533 -3.90 -7.35 10.54
CA ILE A 533 -4.07 -5.90 10.32
C ILE A 533 -2.76 -5.17 10.62
N ALA A 534 -2.33 -4.34 9.67
CA ALA A 534 -1.20 -3.42 9.73
C ALA A 534 -1.76 -1.98 9.72
N TYR A 535 -2.12 -1.43 10.88
CA TYR A 535 -2.79 -0.14 10.99
C TYR A 535 -1.77 0.98 11.25
N HIS A 536 -1.94 2.16 10.65
CA HIS A 536 -1.04 3.31 10.81
C HIS A 536 -1.72 4.45 11.59
N PRO A 537 -2.05 4.29 12.90
CA PRO A 537 -2.52 5.40 13.72
C PRO A 537 -1.49 6.54 13.84
N TYR A 538 -1.72 7.62 13.12
CA TYR A 538 -1.11 8.93 13.37
C TYR A 538 -2.08 9.85 14.14
N PRO A 539 -1.58 10.94 14.75
CA PRO A 539 -2.45 12.06 15.12
C PRO A 539 -3.25 12.55 13.91
N GLU A 540 -4.39 13.21 14.13
CA GLU A 540 -5.29 13.71 13.05
C GLU A 540 -4.53 14.57 12.02
N SER A 541 -3.49 15.28 12.46
CA SER A 541 -2.52 15.89 11.56
C SER A 541 -1.11 15.37 11.86
N LEU A 542 -0.41 14.87 10.85
CA LEU A 542 0.99 14.46 10.99
C LEU A 542 1.92 15.60 11.42
N ARG A 543 1.49 16.86 11.27
CA ARG A 543 2.28 18.03 11.71
C ARG A 543 2.09 18.35 13.19
N GLU A 544 1.05 17.83 13.83
CA GLU A 544 0.66 18.13 15.21
C GLU A 544 0.85 16.89 16.10
N PRO A 545 1.91 16.81 16.94
CA PRO A 545 2.13 15.65 17.80
C PRO A 545 1.10 15.46 18.92
N LYS A 546 0.31 16.49 19.25
CA LYS A 546 -0.63 16.50 20.39
C LYS A 546 -1.93 15.76 20.08
N THR A 547 -1.85 14.45 19.84
CA THR A 547 -2.98 13.57 19.51
C THR A 547 -4.15 13.65 20.50
N TRP A 548 -3.93 14.00 21.77
CA TRP A 548 -5.02 14.21 22.73
C TRP A 548 -5.97 15.36 22.34
N LEU A 549 -5.56 16.23 21.41
CA LEU A 549 -6.37 17.31 20.85
C LEU A 549 -7.15 16.92 19.58
N ASP A 550 -6.97 15.70 19.06
CA ASP A 550 -7.67 15.22 17.86
C ASP A 550 -9.19 15.33 18.04
N LYS A 551 -9.91 15.72 16.97
CA LYS A 551 -11.34 16.07 17.00
C LYS A 551 -12.19 15.17 16.12
N LYS A 552 -11.63 14.54 15.09
CA LYS A 552 -12.32 13.58 14.22
C LYS A 552 -12.37 12.16 14.81
N VAL A 553 -12.42 12.07 16.13
CA VAL A 553 -12.39 10.81 16.85
C VAL A 553 -13.58 10.69 17.78
N SER A 554 -14.18 9.51 17.79
CA SER A 554 -15.17 9.07 18.77
C SER A 554 -14.81 7.65 19.25
N PHE A 555 -15.49 7.20 20.32
CA PHE A 555 -15.26 5.88 20.93
C PHE A 555 -16.36 4.89 20.53
N ASP A 556 -16.65 4.82 19.24
CA ASP A 556 -17.61 3.93 18.59
C ASP A 556 -17.04 3.46 17.25
N PHE A 557 -17.66 2.43 16.65
CA PHE A 557 -17.17 1.86 15.40
C PHE A 557 -17.41 2.72 14.15
N ASP A 558 -18.09 3.87 14.27
CA ASP A 558 -18.35 4.81 13.16
C ASP A 558 -17.47 6.05 13.21
N THR A 559 -16.52 6.10 14.16
CA THR A 559 -15.49 7.15 14.24
C THR A 559 -14.86 7.45 12.87
N GLN A 560 -14.57 8.71 12.60
CA GLN A 560 -14.00 9.12 11.32
C GLN A 560 -12.56 8.62 11.17
N LEU A 561 -11.74 8.86 12.20
CA LEU A 561 -10.36 8.42 12.29
C LEU A 561 -10.17 7.49 13.50
N ILE A 562 -9.14 6.64 13.41
CA ILE A 562 -8.56 6.00 14.59
C ILE A 562 -7.15 6.55 14.77
N THR A 563 -6.99 7.40 15.78
CA THR A 563 -5.69 7.96 16.18
C THR A 563 -5.25 7.33 17.50
N PHE A 564 -4.16 7.81 18.10
CA PHE A 564 -3.81 7.37 19.45
C PHE A 564 -4.85 7.75 20.51
N LYS A 565 -5.66 8.78 20.26
CA LYS A 565 -6.69 9.25 21.20
C LYS A 565 -7.80 8.22 21.43
N ASN A 566 -8.23 7.52 20.39
CA ASN A 566 -9.32 6.55 20.42
C ASN A 566 -8.92 5.15 19.95
N ILE A 567 -7.64 4.77 20.08
CA ILE A 567 -7.10 3.49 19.62
C ILE A 567 -7.83 2.26 20.24
N GLU A 568 -8.53 2.45 21.35
CA GLU A 568 -9.47 1.47 21.94
C GLU A 568 -10.55 0.99 20.96
N VAL A 569 -10.90 1.80 19.95
CA VAL A 569 -11.86 1.40 18.91
C VAL A 569 -11.33 0.23 18.09
N LEU A 570 -10.07 0.28 17.65
CA LEU A 570 -9.45 -0.82 16.90
C LEU A 570 -9.27 -2.07 17.78
N ASP A 571 -8.89 -1.87 19.05
CA ASP A 571 -8.80 -2.94 20.04
C ASP A 571 -10.13 -3.67 20.21
N ALA A 572 -11.22 -2.94 20.39
CA ALA A 572 -12.56 -3.52 20.51
C ALA A 572 -13.01 -4.18 19.20
N TRP A 573 -12.79 -3.53 18.05
CA TRP A 573 -13.26 -4.01 16.75
C TRP A 573 -12.67 -5.37 16.40
N VAL A 574 -11.36 -5.57 16.62
CA VAL A 574 -10.69 -6.84 16.28
C VAL A 574 -11.09 -8.02 17.19
N LYS A 575 -11.69 -7.72 18.35
CA LYS A 575 -12.16 -8.71 19.32
C LYS A 575 -13.61 -9.15 19.09
N GLN A 576 -14.31 -8.56 18.13
CA GLN A 576 -15.68 -8.95 17.80
C GLN A 576 -15.73 -10.40 17.28
N PRO A 577 -16.76 -11.21 17.66
CA PRO A 577 -16.86 -12.62 17.29
C PRO A 577 -16.75 -12.89 15.78
N GLU A 578 -17.36 -12.06 14.95
CA GLU A 578 -17.37 -12.14 13.49
C GLU A 578 -16.02 -11.80 12.86
N VAL A 579 -15.14 -11.09 13.58
CA VAL A 579 -13.79 -10.73 13.11
C VAL A 579 -12.79 -11.85 13.40
N LEU A 580 -13.05 -12.69 14.40
CA LEU A 580 -12.16 -13.78 14.79
C LEU A 580 -11.90 -14.72 13.61
N PHE A 581 -10.62 -15.10 13.41
CA PHE A 581 -10.26 -16.13 12.45
C PHE A 581 -10.98 -17.43 12.80
N LYS A 582 -11.80 -17.92 11.85
CA LYS A 582 -12.70 -19.08 12.01
C LYS A 582 -13.59 -19.03 13.26
N GLY A 583 -13.94 -17.83 13.73
CA GLY A 583 -14.73 -17.64 14.94
C GLY A 583 -14.02 -18.05 16.24
N LYS A 584 -12.69 -18.26 16.21
CA LYS A 584 -11.94 -18.89 17.33
C LYS A 584 -10.80 -18.04 17.88
N SER A 585 -10.04 -17.38 17.01
CA SER A 585 -8.81 -16.69 17.43
C SER A 585 -8.77 -15.27 16.89
N LYS A 586 -8.40 -14.32 17.76
CA LYS A 586 -8.17 -12.93 17.37
C LYS A 586 -7.11 -12.83 16.27
N ARG A 587 -7.36 -11.98 15.28
CA ARG A 587 -6.38 -11.66 14.24
C ARG A 587 -5.27 -10.77 14.79
N LEU A 588 -4.05 -10.91 14.29
CA LEU A 588 -2.96 -10.06 14.75
C LEU A 588 -3.20 -8.61 14.33
N VAL A 589 -2.85 -7.66 15.20
CA VAL A 589 -2.89 -6.22 14.90
C VAL A 589 -1.54 -5.61 15.21
N TYR A 590 -0.84 -5.20 14.16
CA TYR A 590 0.42 -4.46 14.25
C TYR A 590 0.16 -3.01 13.87
N LEU A 591 0.58 -2.10 14.74
CA LEU A 591 0.62 -0.70 14.43
C LEU A 591 1.93 -0.46 13.62
N SER A 592 1.90 -0.73 12.32
CA SER A 592 3.09 -1.00 11.49
C SER A 592 3.91 0.20 11.04
N GLU A 593 3.34 1.40 11.09
CA GLU A 593 4.03 2.64 10.75
C GLU A 593 3.40 3.81 11.49
N ASN A 594 4.06 4.31 12.54
CA ASN A 594 3.46 5.26 13.48
C ASN A 594 4.48 6.13 14.19
N GLY A 595 4.11 7.37 14.50
CA GLY A 595 4.95 8.23 15.32
C GLY A 595 4.33 9.59 15.55
N THR A 596 5.10 10.44 16.23
CA THR A 596 4.74 11.83 16.52
C THR A 596 5.81 12.74 15.95
N ASN A 597 5.41 13.87 15.38
CA ASN A 597 6.31 14.82 14.71
C ASN A 597 6.90 15.86 15.68
N SER A 598 8.12 16.31 15.43
CA SER A 598 8.66 17.55 16.03
C SER A 598 8.76 18.65 14.95
N PRO A 599 7.89 19.67 14.91
CA PRO A 599 7.91 20.72 13.87
C PRO A 599 9.26 21.43 13.70
N THR A 600 10.06 21.52 14.76
CA THR A 600 11.47 21.92 14.76
C THR A 600 12.26 21.10 15.79
N TYR A 601 13.54 21.43 16.00
CA TYR A 601 14.36 20.90 17.11
C TYR A 601 14.41 21.82 18.34
N ARG A 602 13.49 22.79 18.44
CA ARG A 602 13.31 23.56 19.67
C ARG A 602 12.87 22.64 20.80
N GLU A 603 13.28 22.98 22.02
CA GLU A 603 13.03 22.15 23.20
C GLU A 603 11.54 21.83 23.38
N GLN A 604 10.66 22.82 23.19
CA GLN A 604 9.21 22.62 23.31
C GLN A 604 8.68 21.62 22.28
N ASP A 605 9.05 21.74 21.01
CA ASP A 605 8.60 20.83 19.94
C ASP A 605 9.08 19.39 20.18
N LEU A 606 10.31 19.22 20.70
CA LEU A 606 10.86 17.92 21.09
C LEU A 606 10.12 17.33 22.30
N LYS A 607 9.73 18.16 23.27
CA LYS A 607 8.93 17.76 24.43
C LYS A 607 7.50 17.38 24.02
N GLU A 608 6.87 18.11 23.12
CA GLU A 608 5.53 17.80 22.61
C GLU A 608 5.53 16.50 21.80
N GLN A 609 6.56 16.27 20.97
CA GLN A 609 6.79 14.98 20.32
C GLN A 609 6.84 13.83 21.35
N ALA A 610 7.69 13.97 22.37
CA ALA A 610 7.84 12.95 23.41
C ALA A 610 6.56 12.75 24.24
N ALA A 611 5.81 13.82 24.53
CA ALA A 611 4.53 13.76 25.23
C ALA A 611 3.46 13.01 24.41
N GLY A 612 3.39 13.26 23.09
CA GLY A 612 2.52 12.52 22.18
C GLY A 612 2.80 11.02 22.20
N MET A 613 4.08 10.64 22.16
CA MET A 613 4.45 9.23 22.26
C MET A 613 4.20 8.64 23.65
N ALA A 614 4.42 9.42 24.72
CA ALA A 614 4.13 8.99 26.08
C ALA A 614 2.64 8.67 26.27
N TYR A 615 1.77 9.55 25.77
CA TYR A 615 0.32 9.36 25.70
C TYR A 615 -0.05 8.06 24.98
N ALA A 616 0.46 7.88 23.75
CA ALA A 616 0.16 6.72 22.92
C ALA A 616 0.60 5.39 23.57
N MET A 617 1.85 5.31 24.06
CA MET A 617 2.37 4.10 24.68
C MET A 617 1.64 3.75 25.98
N LYS A 618 1.29 4.74 26.81
CA LYS A 618 0.53 4.52 28.05
C LYS A 618 -0.86 3.95 27.77
N LYS A 619 -1.50 4.32 26.66
CA LYS A 619 -2.76 3.67 26.22
C LYS A 619 -2.53 2.27 25.71
N ILE A 620 -1.64 2.09 24.73
CA ILE A 620 -1.38 0.81 24.05
C ILE A 620 -0.95 -0.30 25.02
N LYS A 621 -0.30 0.05 26.14
CA LYS A 621 0.09 -0.89 27.21
C LYS A 621 -1.04 -1.82 27.64
N PHE A 622 -2.28 -1.33 27.70
CA PHE A 622 -3.43 -2.05 28.24
C PHE A 622 -4.34 -2.72 27.20
N LEU A 623 -4.04 -2.55 25.91
CA LEU A 623 -4.90 -3.01 24.81
C LEU A 623 -4.44 -4.38 24.29
N ASP A 624 -5.08 -5.45 24.74
CA ASP A 624 -4.73 -6.83 24.38
C ASP A 624 -5.10 -7.21 22.93
N GLY A 625 -5.90 -6.39 22.27
CA GLY A 625 -6.18 -6.44 20.85
C GLY A 625 -5.00 -6.01 19.98
N ILE A 626 -4.08 -5.21 20.52
CA ILE A 626 -2.89 -4.70 19.82
C ILE A 626 -1.66 -5.53 20.18
N ASP A 627 -1.05 -6.18 19.19
CA ASP A 627 0.07 -7.12 19.40
C ASP A 627 1.46 -6.49 19.24
N GLY A 628 1.58 -5.42 18.44
CA GLY A 628 2.86 -4.79 18.16
C GLY A 628 2.72 -3.33 17.74
N PHE A 629 3.77 -2.55 17.98
CA PHE A 629 3.90 -1.15 17.61
C PHE A 629 5.26 -0.93 16.96
N GLN A 630 5.28 -0.56 15.69
CA GLN A 630 6.47 -0.26 14.93
C GLN A 630 6.63 1.25 14.81
N TYR A 631 7.58 1.80 15.57
CA TYR A 631 7.86 3.23 15.55
C TYR A 631 8.44 3.61 14.19
N HIS A 632 7.80 4.56 13.52
CA HIS A 632 8.28 5.21 12.31
C HIS A 632 8.55 6.71 12.61
N ASN A 633 9.73 7.25 12.35
CA ASN A 633 10.89 6.62 11.72
C ASN A 633 12.06 6.40 12.70
N TRP A 634 13.03 5.58 12.33
CA TRP A 634 14.25 5.36 13.12
C TRP A 634 15.09 6.64 13.27
N GLN A 635 15.12 7.45 12.21
CA GLN A 635 15.82 8.73 12.11
C GLN A 635 15.02 9.64 11.18
N ASP A 636 15.11 10.95 11.38
CA ASP A 636 14.46 11.90 10.48
C ASP A 636 14.93 11.73 9.03
N ASN A 637 14.02 11.94 8.09
CA ASN A 637 14.26 11.72 6.67
C ASN A 637 13.73 12.88 5.82
N ARG A 638 14.60 13.47 4.99
CA ARG A 638 14.27 14.65 4.16
C ARG A 638 13.17 14.36 3.13
N ASN A 639 12.92 13.09 2.82
CA ASN A 639 11.93 12.68 1.84
C ASN A 639 10.50 12.55 2.42
N GLU A 640 10.27 12.96 3.66
CA GLU A 640 8.97 12.86 4.37
C GLU A 640 8.24 14.21 4.45
N GLY A 641 8.27 15.03 3.39
CA GLY A 641 7.47 16.27 3.34
C GLY A 641 7.77 17.30 4.44
N GLY A 642 9.02 17.30 4.92
CA GLY A 642 9.49 18.17 6.01
C GLY A 642 9.13 17.71 7.42
N LEU A 643 8.53 16.52 7.57
CA LEU A 643 8.32 15.90 8.88
C LEU A 643 9.66 15.54 9.53
N ARG A 644 9.68 15.59 10.87
CA ARG A 644 10.79 15.16 11.73
C ARG A 644 10.26 14.19 12.79
N ILE A 645 9.69 13.07 12.33
CA ILE A 645 9.05 12.04 13.17
C ILE A 645 10.05 11.06 13.80
N GLY A 646 11.31 11.11 13.39
CA GLY A 646 12.33 10.16 13.79
C GLY A 646 12.60 10.12 15.30
N LEU A 647 12.97 8.95 15.83
CA LEU A 647 13.55 8.84 17.18
C LEU A 647 14.90 9.59 17.28
N ARG A 648 15.58 9.72 16.15
CA ARG A 648 16.83 10.46 15.99
C ARG A 648 16.67 11.63 15.04
N ARG A 649 17.50 12.65 15.22
CA ARG A 649 17.65 13.78 14.28
C ARG A 649 18.10 13.29 12.89
N PHE A 650 18.13 14.22 11.94
CA PHE A 650 18.71 13.92 10.63
C PHE A 650 20.17 13.45 10.78
N PRO A 651 20.63 12.48 9.98
CA PRO A 651 22.02 12.03 10.03
C PRO A 651 23.04 13.11 9.66
N ASP A 652 22.58 14.17 8.99
CA ASP A 652 23.35 15.32 8.55
C ASP A 652 22.92 16.61 9.26
N ASP A 653 22.23 16.51 10.41
CA ASP A 653 21.94 17.67 11.25
C ASP A 653 23.24 18.41 11.60
N LYS A 654 23.22 19.75 11.52
CA LYS A 654 24.44 20.55 11.66
C LYS A 654 24.94 20.59 13.10
N ASP A 655 24.02 20.56 14.06
CA ASP A 655 24.32 20.75 15.47
C ASP A 655 24.53 19.40 16.19
N ASP A 656 23.73 18.39 15.84
CA ASP A 656 23.77 17.06 16.48
C ASP A 656 23.41 15.94 15.47
N PRO A 657 24.35 15.57 14.56
CA PRO A 657 24.11 14.59 13.51
C PRO A 657 23.64 13.22 14.06
N GLY A 658 22.42 12.81 13.71
CA GLY A 658 21.84 11.55 14.18
C GLY A 658 21.57 11.49 15.70
N GLY A 659 21.58 12.65 16.36
CA GLY A 659 21.36 12.82 17.78
C GLY A 659 20.07 12.18 18.29
N ILE A 660 20.11 11.68 19.52
CA ILE A 660 18.95 11.10 20.19
C ILE A 660 17.96 12.22 20.56
N LYS A 661 16.68 12.06 20.20
CA LYS A 661 15.62 12.96 20.66
C LYS A 661 15.01 12.48 21.99
N PRO A 662 14.33 13.34 22.76
CA PRO A 662 13.61 12.94 23.97
C PRO A 662 12.63 11.78 23.75
N VAL A 663 11.95 11.73 22.59
CA VAL A 663 11.03 10.62 22.25
C VAL A 663 11.71 9.24 22.22
N TRP A 664 13.01 9.16 21.91
CA TRP A 664 13.78 7.91 21.99
C TRP A 664 13.86 7.40 23.42
N LYS A 665 14.00 8.29 24.40
CA LYS A 665 14.06 7.92 25.83
C LYS A 665 12.70 7.45 26.34
N VAL A 666 11.62 8.10 25.90
CA VAL A 666 10.25 7.63 26.13
C VAL A 666 10.09 6.20 25.58
N TYR A 667 10.48 5.99 24.32
CA TYR A 667 10.35 4.68 23.69
C TYR A 667 11.22 3.60 24.35
N GLN A 668 12.43 3.94 24.78
CA GLN A 668 13.31 3.06 25.55
C GLN A 668 12.65 2.62 26.86
N ALA A 669 12.12 3.56 27.62
CA ALA A 669 11.58 3.34 28.97
C ALA A 669 10.24 2.59 28.99
N PHE A 670 9.55 2.47 27.86
CA PHE A 670 8.30 1.71 27.79
C PHE A 670 8.47 0.26 28.25
N GLY A 671 7.65 -0.14 29.22
CA GLY A 671 7.66 -1.49 29.80
C GLY A 671 8.81 -1.75 30.78
N THR A 672 9.62 -0.75 31.14
CA THR A 672 10.72 -0.89 32.10
C THR A 672 10.38 -0.22 33.44
N GLU A 673 11.22 -0.45 34.45
CA GLU A 673 11.12 0.21 35.76
C GLU A 673 11.30 1.74 35.68
N MET A 674 11.96 2.24 34.63
CA MET A 674 12.17 3.67 34.39
C MET A 674 10.95 4.36 33.74
N GLU A 675 9.90 3.62 33.37
CA GLU A 675 8.78 4.15 32.60
C GLU A 675 8.15 5.38 33.27
N ASN A 676 7.83 5.33 34.56
CA ASN A 676 7.18 6.46 35.23
C ASN A 676 8.11 7.66 35.39
N GLU A 677 9.38 7.44 35.73
CA GLU A 677 10.38 8.50 35.87
C GLU A 677 10.52 9.31 34.56
N VAL A 678 10.60 8.60 33.42
CA VAL A 678 10.73 9.25 32.11
C VAL A 678 9.42 9.92 31.69
N TYR A 679 8.27 9.27 31.92
CA TYR A 679 7.00 9.70 31.37
C TYR A 679 6.36 10.87 32.16
N ASP A 680 6.48 10.89 33.49
CA ASP A 680 5.65 11.76 34.34
C ASP A 680 5.85 13.26 34.11
N GLN A 681 7.03 13.66 33.61
CA GLN A 681 7.29 15.04 33.19
C GLN A 681 6.36 15.55 32.07
N TYR A 682 5.75 14.65 31.30
CA TYR A 682 4.89 15.00 30.17
C TYR A 682 3.41 15.18 30.56
N LYS A 683 3.01 14.83 31.80
CA LYS A 683 1.64 14.99 32.30
C LYS A 683 1.14 16.44 32.17
N SER A 684 1.97 17.41 32.52
CA SER A 684 1.64 18.84 32.45
C SER A 684 1.46 19.34 31.01
N ILE A 685 2.21 18.80 30.05
CA ILE A 685 2.08 19.14 28.61
C ILE A 685 0.77 18.59 28.05
N ILE A 686 0.38 17.39 28.47
CA ILE A 686 -0.86 16.73 28.07
C ILE A 686 -2.08 17.38 28.75
N GLY A 687 -1.90 17.89 29.97
CA GLY A 687 -2.96 18.49 30.79
C GLY A 687 -3.69 17.48 31.67
N ILE A 688 -2.97 16.48 32.20
CA ILE A 688 -3.50 15.43 33.09
C ILE A 688 -2.75 15.42 34.42
N ASN A 689 -3.37 14.90 35.49
CA ASN A 689 -2.72 14.65 36.77
C ASN A 689 -2.33 13.17 36.95
N SER A 690 -3.13 12.27 36.35
CA SER A 690 -2.90 10.82 36.34
C SER A 690 -2.97 10.26 34.92
N TRP A 691 -2.14 9.24 34.64
CA TRP A 691 -2.20 8.47 33.40
C TRP A 691 -3.50 7.67 33.25
N ASP A 692 -4.29 7.53 34.31
CA ASP A 692 -5.59 6.87 34.22
C ASP A 692 -6.62 7.71 33.46
N GLU A 693 -6.45 9.04 33.42
CA GLU A 693 -7.37 10.00 32.78
C GLU A 693 -7.41 9.86 31.25
N ILE A 694 -6.36 9.32 30.63
CA ILE A 694 -6.29 9.20 29.16
C ILE A 694 -6.96 7.93 28.63
N ARG A 695 -7.44 7.04 29.51
CA ARG A 695 -8.05 5.77 29.14
C ARG A 695 -9.56 5.93 29.02
N HIS A 696 -10.15 5.37 27.98
CA HIS A 696 -11.61 5.27 27.89
C HIS A 696 -12.13 4.18 28.84
N ILE A 697 -13.10 4.54 29.68
CA ILE A 697 -13.70 3.64 30.68
C ILE A 697 -15.07 3.11 30.20
N GLY A 698 -15.67 3.76 29.19
CA GLY A 698 -16.96 3.34 28.64
C GLY A 698 -16.84 2.16 27.66
N PRO A 699 -17.96 1.54 27.28
CA PRO A 699 -17.96 0.58 26.19
C PRO A 699 -17.62 1.29 24.86
N VAL A 700 -16.96 0.57 23.96
CA VAL A 700 -16.90 0.90 22.54
C VAL A 700 -18.00 0.09 21.86
N ASN A 701 -19.02 0.76 21.34
CA ASN A 701 -20.20 0.11 20.78
C ASN A 701 -20.38 0.50 19.30
N GLU A 702 -21.23 -0.25 18.59
CA GLU A 702 -21.91 0.27 17.41
C GLU A 702 -22.75 1.48 17.81
N THR A 703 -22.72 2.55 17.01
CA THR A 703 -23.62 3.68 17.20
C THR A 703 -25.04 3.14 17.02
N ARG A 704 -25.78 3.00 18.12
CA ARG A 704 -27.24 2.87 18.02
C ARG A 704 -27.70 4.19 17.43
N ASN A 705 -27.97 4.23 16.13
CA ASN A 705 -28.81 5.26 15.56
C ASN A 705 -30.09 5.30 16.40
N GLN A 706 -30.20 6.31 17.27
CA GLN A 706 -31.46 6.64 17.89
C GLN A 706 -32.28 7.34 16.80
N ASN A 707 -33.14 6.53 16.18
CA ASN A 707 -34.25 6.85 15.29
C ASN A 707 -33.91 7.26 13.85
#